data_AF-A0A2V1JZI8-F1
#
_entry.id   AF-A0A2V1JZI8-F1
#
_cell.length_a   1.000
_cell.length_b   1.000
_cell.length_c   1.000
_cell.angle_alpha   90.00
_cell.angle_beta   90.00
_cell.angle_gamma   90.00
#
_symmetry.space_group_name_H-M   'P 1'
#
loop_
_entity.id
_entity.type
_entity.pdbx_description
1 polymer ?
#
loop_
_entity_poly.entity_id
_entity_poly.type
_entity_poly.pdbx_seq_one_letter_code
_entity_poly.pdbx_strand_id
1 'polypeptide(L)'
;MPIFDTALDEDTLRREVERFDVDSVYAENPPDELVEFLRKHSCEWNGRAELGPFGDERGLLGANALLASARIEQDAWHGPTAPAIAVAAYLGKEITSDKQVSGRPINDTTSLLKLATSFVRPTPPGFVILRDQNGQDVIQFWNCRSLSNNTYPLTQDSAEFNNAVLADVPDVTGFLQSSPTGAQREVPVEIPVWGYDDLDIAEQERLDEWAKKQHSELIPLPRKEALKGSRFPGFERILSNSFRINVGATTRLIPLDIPELPLRDNLGFFPGIVAAEVGFREASGVDPRLTLSIPPYRRHAKLIDRPGYGADQTRISSVGPVLGIQANLDEISVLNAYQMDVMRLLFDDDLVVVGQSDEGKFQTRAAELFGGPLTAHLNQPGVRAAIQEAGTRMNGLTQQHLENTVSSHRGEWPDAWRAYNETPLDYSQRQVRLLLNSGMFVPFLSIVCPECRTALRLAPEQLGTAVRCEFCGTDVRLALALALTKPQWSFRLAGHLPSSRVQAFLPAMAASGVLASLNNHVEGPRPNHMFGLEVQLPGQRKVEVDIAMIMNESGWLVVLGEVKNHNPIDSNDVRNLFSLCSALLAQGVLAIPLFATFKEDFSTEEQSAIRAMMDMVPRRVFVRGKRLPLTPLTLTRRDMSLPFLHDDHPWRWVKPGVGTGLVGTALESCKKNLGLEDVIWQGTDEQSPRFRWAPLPEDRA
;
A
#
# COMPACT_ATOMS: atom_id res chain seq x y z
N MET A 1 1.58 14.71 -8.82
CA MET A 1 2.40 15.83 -8.36
C MET A 1 1.58 16.60 -7.34
N PRO A 2 1.82 16.42 -6.04
CA PRO A 2 1.38 17.41 -5.07
C PRO A 2 2.01 18.76 -5.45
N ILE A 3 1.20 19.82 -5.37
CA ILE A 3 1.65 21.20 -5.57
C ILE A 3 1.80 21.79 -4.19
N PHE A 4 2.98 22.31 -3.89
CA PHE A 4 3.29 22.91 -2.60
C PHE A 4 3.26 24.44 -2.70
N ASP A 5 2.71 25.10 -1.69
CA ASP A 5 2.72 26.55 -1.61
C ASP A 5 4.17 27.02 -1.36
N THR A 6 4.70 27.82 -2.27
CA THR A 6 6.07 28.37 -2.18
C THR A 6 6.23 29.37 -1.04
N ALA A 7 5.13 29.82 -0.42
CA ALA A 7 5.14 30.67 0.76
C ALA A 7 5.29 29.88 2.09
N LEU A 8 5.28 28.55 2.04
CA LEU A 8 5.59 27.72 3.21
C LEU A 8 7.06 27.89 3.60
N ASP A 9 7.31 27.96 4.91
CA ASP A 9 8.68 27.92 5.42
C ASP A 9 9.35 26.57 5.09
N GLU A 10 10.70 26.56 5.04
CA GLU A 10 11.53 25.41 4.69
C GLU A 10 11.11 24.13 5.47
N ASP A 11 10.84 24.26 6.76
CA ASP A 11 10.50 23.13 7.64
C ASP A 11 9.09 22.59 7.36
N THR A 12 8.14 23.45 7.02
CA THR A 12 6.80 23.04 6.62
C THR A 12 6.79 22.40 5.25
N LEU A 13 7.51 22.95 4.27
CA LEU A 13 7.65 22.37 2.94
C LEU A 13 8.32 20.98 3.01
N ARG A 14 9.41 20.84 3.77
CA ARG A 14 10.09 19.55 4.01
C ARG A 14 9.14 18.48 4.56
N ARG A 15 8.32 18.85 5.55
CA ARG A 15 7.32 17.94 6.14
C ARG A 15 6.27 17.50 5.13
N GLU A 16 5.83 18.41 4.26
CA GLU A 16 4.85 18.08 3.21
C GLU A 16 5.49 17.20 2.12
N VAL A 17 6.73 17.46 1.72
CA VAL A 17 7.49 16.64 0.75
C VAL A 17 7.71 15.22 1.26
N GLU A 18 8.15 15.07 2.52
CA GLU A 18 8.27 13.77 3.20
C GLU A 18 6.92 13.07 3.33
N ARG A 19 5.86 13.81 3.66
CA ARG A 19 4.50 13.28 3.82
C ARG A 19 3.93 12.68 2.54
N PHE A 20 4.25 13.24 1.38
CA PHE A 20 3.75 12.76 0.10
C PHE A 20 4.73 11.86 -0.67
N ASP A 21 5.85 11.47 -0.04
CA ASP A 21 6.88 10.59 -0.63
C ASP A 21 7.31 11.08 -2.03
N VAL A 22 7.59 12.39 -2.13
CA VAL A 22 7.88 13.03 -3.41
C VAL A 22 9.36 12.90 -3.72
N ASP A 23 9.69 12.12 -4.75
CA ASP A 23 11.08 11.88 -5.20
C ASP A 23 11.84 13.15 -5.61
N SER A 24 11.13 14.24 -5.92
CA SER A 24 11.70 15.51 -6.39
C SER A 24 10.74 16.68 -6.23
N VAL A 25 11.23 17.81 -5.73
CA VAL A 25 10.46 19.05 -5.57
C VAL A 25 10.90 20.06 -6.62
N TYR A 26 9.95 20.60 -7.37
CA TYR A 26 10.21 21.60 -8.40
C TYR A 26 9.50 22.91 -8.05
N ALA A 27 10.23 24.03 -8.10
CA ALA A 27 9.68 25.37 -7.95
C ALA A 27 10.13 26.25 -9.13
N GLU A 28 9.19 27.01 -9.70
CA GLU A 28 9.49 28.05 -10.69
C GLU A 28 9.95 29.31 -9.96
N ASN A 29 11.24 29.64 -10.05
CA ASN A 29 11.86 30.79 -9.37
C ASN A 29 11.74 30.76 -7.83
N PRO A 30 12.29 29.73 -7.16
CA PRO A 30 12.23 29.69 -5.71
C PRO A 30 13.01 30.89 -5.11
N PRO A 31 12.53 31.51 -4.02
CA PRO A 31 13.36 32.45 -3.26
C PRO A 31 14.69 31.79 -2.86
N ASP A 32 15.76 32.57 -2.69
CA ASP A 32 17.13 32.03 -2.50
C ASP A 32 17.22 31.00 -1.35
N GLU A 33 16.46 31.21 -0.29
CA GLU A 33 16.34 30.30 0.86
C GLU A 33 15.78 28.92 0.44
N LEU A 34 14.80 28.90 -0.48
CA LEU A 34 14.20 27.70 -1.03
C LEU A 34 15.12 27.01 -2.06
N VAL A 35 15.93 27.78 -2.81
CA VAL A 35 17.00 27.22 -3.67
C VAL A 35 18.02 26.46 -2.82
N GLU A 36 18.40 27.02 -1.68
CA GLU A 36 19.34 26.40 -0.75
C GLU A 36 18.75 25.14 -0.11
N PHE A 37 17.47 25.16 0.27
CA PHE A 37 16.73 23.97 0.71
C PHE A 37 16.73 22.83 -0.32
N LEU A 38 16.39 23.14 -1.57
CA LEU A 38 16.36 22.15 -2.67
C LEU A 38 17.75 21.58 -2.98
N ARG A 39 18.83 22.25 -2.56
CA ARG A 39 20.22 21.79 -2.69
C ARG A 39 20.70 20.95 -1.50
N LYS A 40 20.09 21.07 -0.31
CA LYS A 40 20.45 20.28 0.88
C LYS A 40 20.11 18.80 0.64
N HIS A 41 21.08 17.90 0.78
CA HIS A 41 21.07 16.42 0.59
C HIS A 41 20.04 15.62 1.43
N SER A 42 19.00 16.25 1.93
CA SER A 42 18.12 15.70 2.97
C SER A 42 16.71 15.35 2.49
N CYS A 43 16.38 15.58 1.21
CA CYS A 43 15.29 14.84 0.57
C CYS A 43 15.90 13.51 0.09
N GLU A 44 15.98 12.54 0.99
CA GLU A 44 16.62 11.25 0.73
C GLU A 44 15.95 10.54 -0.45
N TRP A 45 16.70 10.36 -1.53
CA TRP A 45 16.30 9.51 -2.63
C TRP A 45 16.38 8.03 -2.18
N ASN A 46 15.25 7.33 -2.14
CA ASN A 46 15.14 5.97 -1.62
C ASN A 46 15.29 4.84 -2.67
N GLY A 47 16.14 5.00 -3.67
CA GLY A 47 16.86 3.84 -4.22
C GLY A 47 16.09 2.73 -4.95
N ARG A 48 15.11 3.01 -5.84
CA ARG A 48 14.38 1.93 -6.59
C ARG A 48 14.82 1.70 -8.04
N ALA A 49 15.93 2.30 -8.45
CA ALA A 49 16.64 1.96 -9.68
C ALA A 49 18.15 2.00 -9.36
N GLU A 50 18.97 1.22 -10.07
CA GLU A 50 20.45 1.28 -9.97
C GLU A 50 21.01 2.71 -10.15
N LEU A 51 20.21 3.61 -10.71
CA LEU A 51 20.48 5.03 -10.86
C LEU A 51 19.39 5.86 -10.21
N GLY A 52 19.74 6.44 -9.08
CA GLY A 52 19.03 7.59 -8.55
C GLY A 52 19.43 8.86 -9.22
N PRO A 53 18.69 9.95 -8.96
CA PRO A 53 19.08 11.23 -9.47
C PRO A 53 20.49 11.60 -8.98
N PHE A 54 21.00 11.07 -7.85
CA PHE A 54 22.38 11.33 -7.40
C PHE A 54 22.97 10.14 -6.60
N GLY A 55 23.92 9.40 -7.18
CA GLY A 55 24.70 8.36 -6.50
C GLY A 55 25.91 8.91 -5.72
N ASP A 56 26.35 8.17 -4.72
CA ASP A 56 27.15 8.63 -3.57
C ASP A 56 28.56 9.19 -3.89
N GLU A 57 28.95 10.15 -3.05
CA GLU A 57 30.26 10.79 -2.86
C GLU A 57 30.57 12.13 -3.55
N ARG A 58 29.74 12.66 -4.45
CA ARG A 58 29.97 14.02 -5.00
C ARG A 58 28.67 14.71 -5.33
N GLY A 59 28.31 15.73 -4.54
CA GLY A 59 27.21 16.63 -4.85
C GLY A 59 27.33 17.17 -6.29
N LEU A 60 26.20 17.19 -7.01
CA LEU A 60 26.04 17.64 -8.40
C LEU A 60 27.28 17.37 -9.28
N LEU A 61 27.50 16.11 -9.64
CA LEU A 61 28.41 15.79 -10.76
C LEU A 61 27.75 16.19 -12.09
N GLY A 62 28.52 16.87 -12.94
CA GLY A 62 28.13 17.13 -14.32
C GLY A 62 27.89 15.84 -15.09
N ALA A 63 26.94 15.88 -16.02
CA ALA A 63 26.40 14.73 -16.76
C ALA A 63 27.40 13.84 -17.50
N ASN A 64 28.64 14.30 -17.68
CA ASN A 64 29.73 13.50 -18.25
C ASN A 64 30.14 12.31 -17.36
N ALA A 65 29.88 12.35 -16.04
CA ALA A 65 30.18 11.23 -15.14
C ALA A 65 29.08 10.13 -15.14
N LEU A 66 27.83 10.50 -15.43
CA LEU A 66 26.67 9.59 -15.57
C LEU A 66 26.83 8.63 -16.77
N LEU A 67 27.61 9.03 -17.78
CA LEU A 67 27.81 8.26 -19.02
C LEU A 67 29.02 7.32 -18.97
N ALA A 68 29.89 7.44 -17.96
CA ALA A 68 31.08 6.61 -17.82
C ALA A 68 30.84 5.30 -17.04
N SER A 69 29.79 5.24 -16.20
CA SER A 69 29.46 4.09 -15.35
C SER A 69 28.34 3.21 -15.92
N ALA A 70 27.52 3.72 -16.85
CA ALA A 70 26.56 2.92 -17.59
C ALA A 70 27.27 2.16 -18.72
N ARG A 71 27.50 0.85 -18.56
CA ARG A 71 27.68 -0.04 -19.71
C ARG A 71 26.33 -0.17 -20.41
N ILE A 72 26.04 0.82 -21.25
CA ILE A 72 25.01 0.73 -22.27
C ILE A 72 25.52 -0.33 -23.25
N GLU A 73 25.00 -1.57 -23.18
CA GLU A 73 25.06 -2.46 -24.34
C GLU A 73 24.16 -1.83 -25.41
N GLN A 74 24.79 -0.97 -26.18
CA GLN A 74 24.25 -0.25 -27.31
C GLN A 74 23.92 -1.25 -28.42
N ASP A 75 22.65 -1.55 -28.64
CA ASP A 75 22.17 -1.55 -30.03
C ASP A 75 22.22 -0.09 -30.47
N ALA A 76 23.34 0.24 -31.10
CA ALA A 76 23.87 1.58 -31.25
C ALA A 76 22.91 2.50 -32.01
N TRP A 77 22.49 3.55 -31.32
CA TRP A 77 22.37 4.83 -31.98
C TRP A 77 23.72 5.13 -32.62
N HIS A 78 23.84 4.85 -33.91
CA HIS A 78 25.00 5.20 -34.74
C HIS A 78 25.00 6.68 -35.11
N GLY A 79 24.03 7.43 -34.58
CA GLY A 79 23.94 8.85 -34.76
C GLY A 79 24.91 9.61 -33.85
N PRO A 80 25.09 10.89 -34.15
CA PRO A 80 26.14 11.72 -33.58
C PRO A 80 25.96 12.16 -32.11
N THR A 81 27.00 12.81 -31.55
CA THR A 81 27.13 13.29 -30.16
C THR A 81 26.03 14.27 -29.75
N ALA A 82 25.17 13.85 -28.82
CA ALA A 82 24.12 14.67 -28.22
C ALA A 82 23.93 14.31 -26.73
N PRO A 83 23.35 15.21 -25.91
CA PRO A 83 23.03 14.88 -24.52
C PRO A 83 22.16 13.63 -24.44
N ALA A 84 22.60 12.62 -23.70
CA ALA A 84 21.91 11.32 -23.62
C ALA A 84 20.44 11.44 -23.19
N ILE A 85 20.11 12.45 -22.37
CA ILE A 85 18.75 12.73 -21.93
C ILE A 85 17.83 13.19 -23.08
N ALA A 86 18.35 13.97 -24.04
CA ALA A 86 17.61 14.40 -25.22
C ALA A 86 17.36 13.23 -26.18
N VAL A 87 18.36 12.36 -26.36
CA VAL A 87 18.24 11.13 -27.15
C VAL A 87 17.25 10.16 -26.52
N ALA A 88 17.31 9.96 -25.20
CA ALA A 88 16.36 9.11 -24.47
C ALA A 88 14.93 9.65 -24.56
N ALA A 89 14.74 10.97 -24.40
CA ALA A 89 13.45 11.63 -24.56
C ALA A 89 12.91 11.49 -25.99
N TYR A 90 13.76 11.66 -27.01
CA TYR A 90 13.37 11.50 -28.40
C TYR A 90 12.97 10.07 -28.77
N LEU A 91 13.75 9.08 -28.32
CA LEU A 91 13.53 7.67 -28.62
C LEU A 91 12.36 7.06 -27.83
N GLY A 92 11.80 7.75 -26.83
CA GLY A 92 10.72 7.22 -25.99
C GLY A 92 11.09 5.93 -25.27
N LYS A 93 12.38 5.65 -25.10
CA LYS A 93 12.85 4.42 -24.43
C LYS A 93 12.56 4.55 -22.94
N GLU A 94 11.77 3.62 -22.41
CA GLU A 94 11.88 3.30 -20.99
C GLU A 94 13.34 2.93 -20.72
N ILE A 95 13.90 3.49 -19.65
CA ILE A 95 15.12 2.96 -19.04
C ILE A 95 14.72 1.64 -18.34
N THR A 96 14.36 0.63 -19.11
CA THR A 96 14.11 -0.74 -18.63
C THR A 96 14.84 -1.69 -19.56
N SER A 97 15.61 -2.59 -18.97
CA SER A 97 16.70 -3.34 -19.60
C SER A 97 16.27 -4.53 -20.46
N ASP A 98 14.99 -4.70 -20.79
CA ASP A 98 14.56 -5.92 -21.49
C ASP A 98 13.36 -5.71 -22.42
N LYS A 99 13.67 -5.46 -23.70
CA LYS A 99 13.12 -6.14 -24.90
C LYS A 99 13.37 -5.31 -26.16
N GLN A 100 13.96 -5.95 -27.17
CA GLN A 100 14.06 -5.42 -28.53
C GLN A 100 12.66 -5.24 -29.15
N VAL A 101 12.21 -4.00 -29.26
CA VAL A 101 11.08 -3.62 -30.13
C VAL A 101 11.66 -2.99 -31.38
N SER A 102 11.60 -3.71 -32.50
CA SER A 102 12.16 -3.32 -33.80
C SER A 102 11.23 -2.40 -34.61
N GLY A 103 10.52 -1.48 -33.95
CA GLY A 103 9.62 -0.50 -34.57
C GLY A 103 10.17 0.92 -34.47
N ARG A 104 9.78 1.82 -35.39
CA ARG A 104 10.12 3.25 -35.29
C ARG A 104 9.43 3.85 -34.04
N PRO A 105 10.17 4.28 -32.99
CA PRO A 105 9.58 4.57 -31.67
C PRO A 105 8.55 5.71 -31.64
N ILE A 106 8.63 6.64 -32.59
CA ILE A 106 7.68 7.75 -32.73
C ILE A 106 6.26 7.26 -33.06
N ASN A 107 6.13 6.16 -33.81
CA ASN A 107 4.84 5.58 -34.18
C ASN A 107 4.25 4.69 -33.07
N ASP A 108 5.11 4.10 -32.22
CA ASP A 108 4.67 3.22 -31.13
C ASP A 108 4.21 4.04 -29.91
N THR A 109 4.91 5.14 -29.57
CA THR A 109 4.49 6.08 -28.50
C THR A 109 3.20 6.82 -28.80
N THR A 110 2.89 7.07 -30.09
CA THR A 110 1.62 7.68 -30.53
C THR A 110 0.41 6.76 -30.30
N SER A 111 0.62 5.44 -30.17
CA SER A 111 -0.46 4.50 -29.87
C SER A 111 -0.79 4.41 -28.37
N LEU A 112 0.20 4.63 -27.50
CA LEU A 112 0.09 4.52 -26.04
C LEU A 112 -0.36 5.82 -25.36
N LEU A 113 -0.09 6.98 -25.96
CA LEU A 113 -0.46 8.31 -25.44
C LEU A 113 -1.71 8.90 -26.10
N LYS A 114 -2.44 8.11 -26.87
CA LYS A 114 -3.64 8.57 -27.58
C LYS A 114 -4.72 8.96 -26.57
N LEU A 115 -4.89 10.26 -26.35
CA LEU A 115 -6.21 10.86 -26.13
C LEU A 115 -7.05 10.53 -27.38
N ALA A 116 -7.70 9.37 -27.39
CA ALA A 116 -8.26 8.76 -28.59
C ALA A 116 -9.31 9.64 -29.31
N THR A 117 -9.78 10.73 -28.70
CA THR A 117 -10.88 11.57 -29.20
C THR A 117 -10.82 13.05 -28.74
N SER A 118 -9.63 13.70 -28.72
CA SER A 118 -9.59 15.16 -28.52
C SER A 118 -9.73 15.90 -29.87
N PHE A 119 -10.87 16.55 -30.09
CA PHE A 119 -11.13 17.38 -31.29
C PHE A 119 -10.47 18.76 -31.26
N VAL A 120 -9.83 19.13 -30.13
CA VAL A 120 -9.05 20.36 -29.97
C VAL A 120 -7.62 19.95 -29.62
N ARG A 121 -6.62 20.39 -30.39
CA ARG A 121 -5.20 20.24 -30.02
C ARG A 121 -4.84 21.44 -29.12
N PRO A 122 -4.78 21.29 -27.78
CA PRO A 122 -4.59 22.43 -26.88
C PRO A 122 -3.17 23.01 -26.97
N THR A 123 -2.22 22.22 -27.46
CA THR A 123 -0.87 22.67 -27.84
C THR A 123 -0.72 22.48 -29.35
N PRO A 124 -0.35 23.52 -30.11
CA PRO A 124 -0.05 23.34 -31.52
C PRO A 124 1.14 22.39 -31.69
N PRO A 125 1.25 21.69 -32.83
CA PRO A 125 2.44 20.91 -33.15
C PRO A 125 3.63 21.86 -33.33
N GLY A 126 4.86 21.45 -32.99
CA GLY A 126 6.02 22.35 -33.06
C GLY A 126 7.33 21.76 -32.54
N PHE A 127 8.31 22.62 -32.28
CA PHE A 127 9.61 22.24 -31.73
C PHE A 127 9.79 22.75 -30.31
N VAL A 128 10.30 21.92 -29.40
CA VAL A 128 10.72 22.33 -28.06
C VAL A 128 12.24 22.25 -27.99
N ILE A 129 12.89 23.36 -27.70
CA ILE A 129 14.35 23.39 -27.54
C ILE A 129 14.70 22.84 -26.15
N LEU A 130 15.62 21.90 -26.08
CA LEU A 130 16.15 21.29 -24.87
C LEU A 130 17.52 21.89 -24.59
N ARG A 131 17.64 22.62 -23.47
CA ARG A 131 18.96 23.05 -23.00
C ARG A 131 19.70 21.86 -22.43
N ASP A 132 21.02 21.86 -22.58
CA ASP A 132 21.83 20.76 -22.08
C ASP A 132 21.61 20.56 -20.58
N GLN A 133 21.41 19.31 -20.18
CA GLN A 133 21.16 18.87 -18.81
C GLN A 133 19.95 19.48 -18.08
N ASN A 134 19.01 20.10 -18.79
CA ASN A 134 17.82 20.65 -18.16
C ASN A 134 16.62 19.68 -18.22
N GLY A 135 16.41 18.93 -17.12
CA GLY A 135 15.29 18.00 -17.01
C GLY A 135 13.89 18.65 -17.13
N GLN A 136 13.74 19.95 -16.84
CA GLN A 136 12.47 20.66 -17.03
C GLN A 136 12.08 20.74 -18.50
N ASP A 137 13.06 20.93 -19.37
CA ASP A 137 12.82 21.05 -20.81
C ASP A 137 12.34 19.72 -21.39
N VAL A 138 12.83 18.60 -20.83
CA VAL A 138 12.41 17.24 -21.19
C VAL A 138 10.97 16.97 -20.74
N ILE A 139 10.62 17.33 -19.50
CA ILE A 139 9.25 17.21 -18.99
C ILE A 139 8.30 18.07 -19.82
N GLN A 140 8.72 19.30 -20.14
CA GLN A 140 7.94 20.21 -20.96
C GLN A 140 7.71 19.66 -22.37
N PHE A 141 8.76 19.13 -23.00
CA PHE A 141 8.67 18.43 -24.28
C PHE A 141 7.65 17.28 -24.21
N TRP A 142 7.73 16.42 -23.20
CA TRP A 142 6.79 15.30 -23.05
C TRP A 142 5.35 15.76 -22.82
N ASN A 143 5.14 16.83 -22.05
CA ASN A 143 3.82 17.43 -21.89
C ASN A 143 3.28 17.95 -23.22
N CYS A 144 4.06 18.75 -23.96
CA CYS A 144 3.65 19.25 -25.29
C CYS A 144 3.38 18.09 -26.27
N ARG A 145 4.23 17.06 -26.26
CA ARG A 145 4.08 15.86 -27.09
C ARG A 145 2.83 15.07 -26.75
N SER A 146 2.50 14.90 -25.47
CA SER A 146 1.27 14.22 -25.05
C SER A 146 0.00 14.94 -25.50
N LEU A 147 0.08 16.25 -25.73
CA LEU A 147 -1.05 17.10 -26.12
C LEU A 147 -1.19 17.28 -27.64
N SER A 148 -0.09 17.30 -28.39
CA SER A 148 -0.10 17.58 -29.84
C SER A 148 0.25 16.37 -30.71
N ASN A 149 0.91 15.34 -30.15
CA ASN A 149 1.59 14.21 -30.82
C ASN A 149 2.70 14.58 -31.83
N ASN A 150 2.70 15.79 -32.35
CA ASN A 150 3.62 16.29 -33.36
C ASN A 150 4.51 17.41 -32.77
N THR A 151 4.98 17.18 -31.54
CA THR A 151 6.04 17.98 -30.92
C THR A 151 7.34 17.21 -30.97
N TYR A 152 8.41 17.87 -31.41
CA TYR A 152 9.74 17.30 -31.57
C TYR A 152 10.76 18.03 -30.69
N PRO A 153 11.71 17.30 -30.07
CA PRO A 153 12.76 17.93 -29.29
C PRO A 153 13.91 18.33 -30.20
N LEU A 154 14.39 19.56 -30.08
CA LEU A 154 15.70 19.97 -30.60
C LEU A 154 16.59 20.28 -29.40
N THR A 155 17.89 20.29 -29.59
CA THR A 155 18.88 20.64 -28.55
C THR A 155 19.52 21.98 -28.87
N GLN A 156 19.94 22.68 -27.82
CA GLN A 156 20.61 23.98 -27.92
C GLN A 156 21.88 23.94 -28.79
N ASP A 157 22.68 22.87 -28.70
CA ASP A 157 24.05 22.82 -29.21
C ASP A 157 24.44 21.51 -29.92
N SER A 158 23.50 20.60 -30.20
CA SER A 158 23.78 19.40 -31.01
C SER A 158 23.15 19.49 -32.40
N ALA A 159 23.89 20.16 -33.29
CA ALA A 159 23.65 20.25 -34.72
C ALA A 159 23.21 18.94 -35.37
N GLU A 160 23.92 17.92 -34.96
CA GLU A 160 23.98 16.60 -35.51
C GLU A 160 22.71 15.80 -35.09
N PHE A 161 22.28 15.94 -33.83
CA PHE A 161 20.98 15.44 -33.36
C PHE A 161 19.81 16.22 -33.96
N ASN A 162 19.89 17.55 -34.00
CA ASN A 162 18.85 18.39 -34.59
C ASN A 162 18.58 17.98 -36.04
N ASN A 163 19.63 17.74 -36.84
CA ASN A 163 19.49 17.25 -38.21
C ASN A 163 18.80 15.89 -38.29
N ALA A 164 19.10 14.96 -37.38
CA ALA A 164 18.44 13.65 -37.33
C ALA A 164 16.94 13.78 -37.00
N VAL A 165 16.60 14.59 -36.00
CA VAL A 165 15.21 14.87 -35.63
C VAL A 165 14.46 15.54 -36.79
N LEU A 166 15.05 16.57 -37.42
CA LEU A 166 14.46 17.29 -38.54
C LEU A 166 14.28 16.42 -39.79
N ALA A 167 15.11 15.39 -39.98
CA ALA A 167 14.95 14.40 -41.04
C ALA A 167 13.81 13.41 -40.78
N ASP A 168 13.50 13.15 -39.50
CA ASP A 168 12.44 12.25 -39.06
C ASP A 168 11.05 12.91 -38.97
N VAL A 169 10.98 14.25 -39.06
CA VAL A 169 9.72 15.00 -39.13
C VAL A 169 8.99 14.62 -40.44
N PRO A 170 7.91 13.82 -40.38
CA PRO A 170 7.30 13.21 -41.56
C PRO A 170 6.36 14.21 -42.23
N ASP A 171 6.90 15.00 -43.15
CA ASP A 171 6.19 16.04 -43.92
C ASP A 171 5.58 17.15 -43.02
N VAL A 172 5.81 18.41 -43.39
CA VAL A 172 5.30 19.55 -42.60
C VAL A 172 3.77 19.61 -42.58
N THR A 173 3.12 18.85 -43.47
CA THR A 173 1.66 18.61 -43.40
C THR A 173 1.19 18.05 -42.06
N GLY A 174 2.04 17.38 -41.27
CA GLY A 174 1.74 16.97 -39.90
C GLY A 174 1.51 18.14 -38.93
N PHE A 175 2.04 19.33 -39.23
CA PHE A 175 1.81 20.55 -38.44
C PHE A 175 0.53 21.28 -38.84
N LEU A 176 -0.03 20.98 -40.01
CA LEU A 176 -1.28 21.57 -40.46
C LEU A 176 -2.44 21.06 -39.58
N GLN A 177 -3.11 21.99 -38.90
CA GLN A 177 -4.48 21.74 -38.47
C GLN A 177 -5.31 21.54 -39.73
N SER A 178 -5.92 20.37 -39.91
CA SER A 178 -6.79 20.06 -41.04
C SER A 178 -7.95 21.07 -41.08
N SER A 179 -7.77 22.16 -41.82
CA SER A 179 -8.83 23.15 -42.02
C SER A 179 -9.89 22.51 -42.92
N PRO A 180 -11.18 22.44 -42.52
CA PRO A 180 -12.22 21.71 -43.26
C PRO A 180 -12.53 22.27 -44.65
N THR A 181 -12.03 23.47 -44.97
CA THR A 181 -12.31 24.18 -46.21
C THR A 181 -11.13 23.98 -47.16
N GLY A 182 -11.30 23.13 -48.18
CA GLY A 182 -10.30 22.78 -49.20
C GLY A 182 -9.89 23.92 -50.14
N ALA A 183 -9.78 25.15 -49.64
CA ALA A 183 -9.15 26.25 -50.33
C ALA A 183 -7.63 26.07 -50.23
N GLN A 184 -6.97 25.81 -51.37
CA GLN A 184 -5.52 25.89 -51.49
C GLN A 184 -5.05 27.26 -50.97
N ARG A 185 -4.40 27.27 -49.80
CA ARG A 185 -3.75 28.47 -49.28
C ARG A 185 -2.27 28.44 -49.69
N GLU A 186 -1.83 29.50 -50.36
CA GLU A 186 -0.41 29.83 -50.60
C GLU A 186 0.29 30.38 -49.33
N VAL A 187 -0.30 30.20 -48.14
CA VAL A 187 0.23 30.74 -46.89
C VAL A 187 1.25 29.75 -46.30
N PRO A 188 2.46 30.19 -45.92
CA PRO A 188 3.45 29.33 -45.27
C PRO A 188 2.87 28.66 -44.02
N VAL A 189 3.31 27.43 -43.74
CA VAL A 189 2.90 26.74 -42.51
C VAL A 189 3.65 27.36 -41.33
N GLU A 190 2.92 27.94 -40.39
CA GLU A 190 3.49 28.47 -39.15
C GLU A 190 3.84 27.31 -38.19
N ILE A 191 5.12 27.16 -37.84
CA ILE A 191 5.62 26.14 -36.92
C ILE A 191 6.13 26.82 -35.65
N PRO A 192 5.45 26.67 -34.51
CA PRO A 192 5.92 27.23 -33.25
C PRO A 192 7.21 26.54 -32.77
N VAL A 193 8.16 27.36 -32.28
CA VAL A 193 9.40 26.89 -31.67
C VAL A 193 9.53 27.48 -30.27
N TRP A 194 9.36 26.64 -29.24
CA TRP A 194 9.44 27.07 -27.85
C TRP A 194 10.87 27.07 -27.35
N GLY A 195 11.34 28.25 -26.93
CA GLY A 195 12.74 28.45 -26.53
C GLY A 195 13.68 28.62 -27.72
N TYR A 196 13.19 29.16 -28.85
CA TYR A 196 14.01 29.42 -30.04
C TYR A 196 15.32 30.16 -29.72
N ASP A 197 15.23 31.19 -28.86
CA ASP A 197 16.37 32.00 -28.44
C ASP A 197 17.43 31.21 -27.63
N ASP A 198 17.10 30.00 -27.16
CA ASP A 198 18.05 29.12 -26.48
C ASP A 198 18.96 28.39 -27.49
N LEU A 199 18.61 28.30 -28.77
CA LEU A 199 19.49 27.80 -29.82
C LEU A 199 20.66 28.77 -30.05
N ASP A 200 21.85 28.23 -30.34
CA ASP A 200 22.93 29.09 -30.82
C ASP A 200 22.60 29.70 -32.21
N ILE A 201 23.31 30.76 -32.60
CA ILE A 201 23.03 31.49 -33.85
C ILE A 201 23.12 30.56 -35.08
N ALA A 202 24.06 29.62 -35.07
CA ALA A 202 24.26 28.71 -36.20
C ALA A 202 23.12 27.67 -36.32
N GLU A 203 22.58 27.21 -35.18
CA GLU A 203 21.41 26.34 -35.13
C GLU A 203 20.13 27.10 -35.49
N GLN A 204 19.97 28.36 -35.07
CA GLN A 204 18.86 29.22 -35.49
C GLN A 204 18.85 29.37 -37.01
N GLU A 205 19.98 29.77 -37.60
CA GLU A 205 20.13 29.90 -39.06
C GLU A 205 19.82 28.59 -39.79
N ARG A 206 20.25 27.44 -39.24
CA ARG A 206 19.97 26.14 -39.84
C ARG A 206 18.51 25.74 -39.75
N LEU A 207 17.86 25.98 -38.62
CA LEU A 207 16.44 25.70 -38.44
C LEU A 207 15.60 26.59 -39.38
N ASP A 208 15.97 27.86 -39.54
CA ASP A 208 15.39 28.78 -40.51
C ASP A 208 15.57 28.31 -41.96
N GLU A 209 16.75 27.81 -42.32
CA GLU A 209 17.00 27.21 -43.64
C GLU A 209 16.16 25.95 -43.89
N TRP A 210 16.03 25.10 -42.86
CA TRP A 210 15.17 23.92 -42.93
C TRP A 210 13.70 24.35 -43.14
N ALA A 211 13.20 25.33 -42.39
CA ALA A 211 11.83 25.82 -42.51
C ALA A 211 11.56 26.42 -43.90
N LYS A 212 12.50 27.21 -44.45
CA LYS A 212 12.42 27.75 -45.82
C LYS A 212 12.34 26.64 -46.87
N LYS A 213 13.15 25.58 -46.74
CA LYS A 213 13.10 24.41 -47.64
C LYS A 213 11.76 23.68 -47.59
N GLN A 214 11.08 23.73 -46.45
CA GLN A 214 9.75 23.15 -46.25
C GLN A 214 8.60 24.14 -46.51
N HIS A 215 8.87 25.31 -47.11
CA HIS A 215 7.86 26.36 -47.33
C HIS A 215 7.06 26.73 -46.07
N SER A 216 7.78 26.83 -44.94
CA SER A 216 7.22 27.05 -43.61
C SER A 216 7.85 28.27 -42.93
N GLU A 217 7.13 28.85 -41.98
CA GLU A 217 7.58 29.98 -41.17
C GLU A 217 7.72 29.53 -39.72
N LEU A 218 8.89 29.76 -39.11
CA LEU A 218 9.08 29.47 -37.69
C LEU A 218 8.51 30.62 -36.86
N ILE A 219 7.67 30.28 -35.88
CA ILE A 219 7.13 31.25 -34.92
C ILE A 219 7.89 31.06 -33.61
N PRO A 220 8.92 31.87 -33.32
CA PRO A 220 9.64 31.79 -32.06
C PRO A 220 8.70 32.18 -30.92
N LEU A 221 8.50 31.25 -29.99
CA LEU A 221 7.66 31.44 -28.82
C LEU A 221 8.49 31.36 -27.54
N PRO A 222 8.19 32.18 -26.52
CA PRO A 222 8.83 32.03 -25.23
C PRO A 222 8.56 30.63 -24.67
N ARG A 223 9.57 30.01 -24.07
CA ARG A 223 9.48 28.65 -23.51
C ARG A 223 8.24 28.44 -22.65
N LYS A 224 7.93 29.37 -21.74
CA LYS A 224 6.76 29.34 -20.86
C LYS A 224 5.40 29.29 -21.59
N GLU A 225 5.35 29.61 -22.87
CA GLU A 225 4.11 29.63 -23.64
C GLU A 225 3.69 28.27 -24.19
N ALA A 226 4.57 27.26 -24.16
CA ALA A 226 4.28 25.93 -24.72
C ALA A 226 3.06 25.25 -24.07
N LEU A 227 2.75 25.62 -22.82
CA LEU A 227 1.65 25.08 -22.03
C LEU A 227 0.63 26.15 -21.59
N LYS A 228 0.73 27.37 -22.12
CA LYS A 228 -0.09 28.52 -21.69
C LYS A 228 -1.59 28.37 -22.03
N GLY A 229 -1.95 27.46 -22.94
CA GLY A 229 -3.32 27.04 -23.22
C GLY A 229 -3.74 25.69 -22.60
N SER A 230 -2.80 24.94 -22.01
CA SER A 230 -3.06 23.63 -21.40
C SER A 230 -3.17 23.68 -19.88
N ARG A 231 -2.79 24.80 -19.25
CA ARG A 231 -3.13 25.11 -17.86
C ARG A 231 -4.48 25.83 -17.82
N PHE A 232 -5.46 25.27 -17.12
CA PHE A 232 -6.61 26.02 -16.63
C PHE A 232 -6.18 26.73 -15.33
N PRO A 233 -5.88 28.03 -15.34
CA PRO A 233 -5.49 28.73 -14.11
C PRO A 233 -6.71 28.81 -13.18
N GLY A 234 -6.56 28.33 -11.93
CA GLY A 234 -7.51 28.61 -10.85
C GLY A 234 -8.15 27.43 -10.10
N PHE A 235 -7.74 26.18 -10.30
CA PHE A 235 -8.49 25.05 -9.71
C PHE A 235 -7.60 23.97 -9.08
N GLU A 236 -6.98 24.28 -7.93
CA GLU A 236 -6.22 23.29 -7.14
C GLU A 236 -7.11 22.19 -6.53
N ARG A 237 -8.41 22.45 -6.37
CA ARG A 237 -9.43 21.46 -5.99
C ARG A 237 -10.79 21.94 -6.47
N ILE A 238 -11.25 21.44 -7.62
CA ILE A 238 -12.51 21.90 -8.23
C ILE A 238 -13.67 21.63 -7.25
N LEU A 239 -13.77 20.40 -6.73
CA LEU A 239 -14.83 19.93 -5.83
C LEU A 239 -14.32 18.76 -4.98
N SER A 240 -14.92 18.56 -3.80
CA SER A 240 -14.74 17.36 -2.98
C SER A 240 -16.11 16.94 -2.47
N ASN A 241 -16.55 15.72 -2.80
CA ASN A 241 -17.78 15.13 -2.28
C ASN A 241 -17.47 13.93 -1.40
N SER A 242 -18.20 13.82 -0.29
CA SER A 242 -18.22 12.61 0.52
C SER A 242 -19.31 11.68 0.00
N PHE A 243 -19.03 10.38 -0.07
CA PHE A 243 -19.98 9.37 -0.51
C PHE A 243 -20.18 8.32 0.58
N ARG A 244 -21.34 7.65 0.54
CA ARG A 244 -21.63 6.44 1.31
C ARG A 244 -22.37 5.47 0.41
N ILE A 245 -21.75 4.34 0.11
CA ILE A 245 -22.27 3.38 -0.86
C ILE A 245 -22.42 2.03 -0.17
N ASN A 246 -23.56 1.40 -0.40
CA ASN A 246 -23.82 0.03 0.03
C ASN A 246 -23.61 -0.90 -1.17
N VAL A 247 -22.54 -1.68 -1.14
CA VAL A 247 -22.27 -2.73 -2.12
C VAL A 247 -22.38 -4.11 -1.48
N GLY A 248 -22.53 -5.15 -2.29
CA GLY A 248 -22.42 -6.52 -1.80
C GLY A 248 -21.01 -6.81 -1.29
N ALA A 249 -20.88 -7.70 -0.31
CA ALA A 249 -19.59 -8.03 0.31
C ALA A 249 -18.52 -8.48 -0.71
N THR A 250 -18.95 -9.19 -1.76
CA THR A 250 -18.08 -9.72 -2.83
C THR A 250 -17.94 -8.79 -4.03
N THR A 251 -18.53 -7.60 -3.98
CA THR A 251 -18.48 -6.64 -5.08
C THR A 251 -17.05 -6.17 -5.30
N ARG A 252 -16.54 -6.41 -6.51
CA ARG A 252 -15.19 -5.99 -6.91
C ARG A 252 -15.13 -4.56 -7.42
N LEU A 253 -16.20 -4.05 -8.02
CA LEU A 253 -16.23 -2.70 -8.59
C LEU A 253 -17.24 -1.87 -7.82
N ILE A 254 -16.75 -0.81 -7.18
CA ILE A 254 -17.57 0.10 -6.39
C ILE A 254 -17.91 1.29 -7.30
N PRO A 255 -19.18 1.43 -7.72
CA PRO A 255 -19.62 2.58 -8.51
C PRO A 255 -19.61 3.83 -7.63
N LEU A 256 -19.01 4.92 -8.10
CA LEU A 256 -18.93 6.22 -7.43
C LEU A 256 -19.49 7.29 -8.37
N ASP A 257 -20.49 8.03 -7.89
CA ASP A 257 -20.98 9.19 -8.60
C ASP A 257 -19.92 10.30 -8.61
N ILE A 258 -19.66 10.87 -9.78
CA ILE A 258 -18.78 12.03 -9.92
C ILE A 258 -19.61 13.28 -9.60
N PRO A 259 -19.10 14.21 -8.77
CA PRO A 259 -19.76 15.49 -8.55
C PRO A 259 -19.95 16.24 -9.87
N GLU A 260 -21.01 17.03 -10.00
CA GLU A 260 -21.21 17.86 -11.18
C GLU A 260 -20.02 18.84 -11.35
N LEU A 261 -19.22 18.61 -12.40
CA LEU A 261 -18.03 19.41 -12.68
C LEU A 261 -18.42 20.66 -13.49
N PRO A 262 -17.81 21.83 -13.24
CA PRO A 262 -18.09 23.05 -13.99
C PRO A 262 -17.84 22.93 -15.50
N LEU A 263 -17.01 21.96 -15.90
CA LEU A 263 -16.62 21.68 -17.28
C LEU A 263 -17.64 20.79 -18.01
N ARG A 264 -18.71 20.36 -17.35
CA ARG A 264 -19.70 19.45 -17.91
C ARG A 264 -20.56 20.18 -18.96
N ASP A 265 -20.15 20.06 -20.22
CA ASP A 265 -20.92 20.57 -21.35
C ASP A 265 -21.79 19.46 -21.97
N ASN A 266 -23.11 19.67 -21.97
CA ASN A 266 -24.08 18.76 -22.57
C ASN A 266 -24.12 18.87 -24.11
N LEU A 267 -23.37 19.79 -24.71
CA LEU A 267 -23.34 20.03 -26.15
C LEU A 267 -22.53 18.97 -26.94
N GLY A 268 -21.99 17.94 -26.29
CA GLY A 268 -21.31 16.82 -26.93
C GLY A 268 -19.84 17.07 -27.30
N PHE A 269 -19.25 18.16 -26.82
CA PHE A 269 -17.81 18.40 -26.92
C PHE A 269 -17.04 17.62 -25.84
N PHE A 270 -15.81 17.21 -26.13
CA PHE A 270 -14.92 16.59 -25.15
C PHE A 270 -14.47 17.65 -24.13
N PRO A 271 -14.95 17.60 -22.88
CA PRO A 271 -14.71 18.68 -21.91
C PRO A 271 -13.31 18.63 -21.27
N GLY A 272 -12.52 17.61 -21.61
CA GLY A 272 -11.20 17.34 -21.02
C GLY A 272 -11.20 16.18 -20.03
N ILE A 273 -10.00 15.89 -19.50
CA ILE A 273 -9.77 14.90 -18.43
C ILE A 273 -9.53 15.66 -17.13
N VAL A 274 -10.14 15.20 -16.04
CA VAL A 274 -9.84 15.63 -14.67
C VAL A 274 -9.25 14.47 -13.88
N ALA A 275 -8.38 14.78 -12.92
CA ALA A 275 -7.89 13.77 -11.97
C ALA A 275 -8.88 13.66 -10.78
N ALA A 276 -9.46 12.49 -10.58
CA ALA A 276 -10.27 12.13 -9.43
C ALA A 276 -9.45 11.30 -8.45
N GLU A 277 -9.12 11.87 -7.29
CA GLU A 277 -8.52 11.14 -6.17
C GLU A 277 -9.61 10.64 -5.23
N VAL A 278 -9.64 9.33 -4.99
CA VAL A 278 -10.66 8.69 -4.16
C VAL A 278 -10.05 8.25 -2.84
N GLY A 279 -10.47 8.89 -1.76
CA GLY A 279 -10.09 8.50 -0.40
C GLY A 279 -11.18 7.70 0.31
N PHE A 280 -10.81 6.55 0.88
CA PHE A 280 -11.72 5.74 1.69
C PHE A 280 -11.48 6.01 3.16
N ARG A 281 -12.50 6.50 3.88
CA ARG A 281 -12.42 6.71 5.34
C ARG A 281 -12.80 5.48 6.14
N GLU A 282 -13.78 4.72 5.66
CA GLU A 282 -14.27 3.52 6.31
C GLU A 282 -14.75 2.53 5.26
N ALA A 283 -14.47 1.24 5.49
CA ALA A 283 -15.07 0.13 4.75
C ALA A 283 -15.43 -0.98 5.75
N SER A 284 -16.68 -1.43 5.73
CA SER A 284 -17.20 -2.47 6.61
C SER A 284 -18.03 -3.46 5.80
N GLY A 285 -18.12 -4.71 6.27
CA GLY A 285 -18.84 -5.77 5.57
C GLY A 285 -18.23 -6.20 4.23
N VAL A 286 -17.01 -5.77 3.92
CA VAL A 286 -16.25 -6.21 2.74
C VAL A 286 -15.77 -7.64 2.95
N ASP A 287 -15.85 -8.48 1.90
CA ASP A 287 -15.25 -9.82 1.90
C ASP A 287 -13.78 -9.71 2.36
N PRO A 288 -13.36 -10.50 3.36
CA PRO A 288 -12.02 -10.36 3.94
C PRO A 288 -10.90 -10.72 2.97
N ARG A 289 -11.18 -11.24 1.77
CA ARG A 289 -10.17 -11.44 0.72
C ARG A 289 -9.95 -10.20 -0.13
N LEU A 290 -10.79 -9.19 0.01
CA LEU A 290 -10.76 -7.96 -0.74
C LEU A 290 -10.23 -6.80 0.13
N THR A 291 -9.73 -5.76 -0.52
CA THR A 291 -9.22 -4.55 0.14
C THR A 291 -9.29 -3.33 -0.77
N LEU A 292 -9.54 -2.19 -0.13
CA LEU A 292 -9.42 -0.85 -0.74
C LEU A 292 -8.11 -0.16 -0.33
N SER A 293 -7.36 -0.77 0.60
CA SER A 293 -6.05 -0.30 1.03
C SER A 293 -4.99 -0.87 0.10
N ILE A 294 -4.65 -0.07 -0.91
CA ILE A 294 -3.61 -0.36 -1.90
C ILE A 294 -2.45 0.62 -1.63
N PRO A 295 -1.21 0.13 -1.39
CA PRO A 295 -0.08 0.99 -1.15
C PRO A 295 0.30 1.79 -2.42
N PRO A 296 0.85 3.01 -2.28
CA PRO A 296 1.13 3.95 -3.37
C PRO A 296 2.38 3.59 -4.18
N TYR A 297 2.72 2.32 -4.29
CA TYR A 297 3.82 1.89 -5.15
C TYR A 297 3.33 1.87 -6.60
N ARG A 298 4.13 2.40 -7.52
CA ARG A 298 3.80 2.47 -8.96
C ARG A 298 3.32 1.12 -9.53
N ARG A 299 3.97 0.03 -9.12
CA ARG A 299 3.60 -1.34 -9.51
C ARG A 299 2.17 -1.75 -9.11
N HIS A 300 1.64 -1.21 -8.02
CA HIS A 300 0.25 -1.44 -7.60
C HIS A 300 -0.78 -0.74 -8.49
N ALA A 301 -0.37 0.22 -9.32
CA ALA A 301 -1.26 0.80 -10.33
C ALA A 301 -1.79 -0.28 -11.30
N LYS A 302 -1.02 -1.34 -11.57
CA LYS A 302 -1.45 -2.50 -12.39
C LYS A 302 -2.73 -3.17 -11.88
N LEU A 303 -3.06 -3.02 -10.59
CA LEU A 303 -4.30 -3.56 -10.03
C LEU A 303 -5.51 -2.79 -10.55
N ILE A 304 -5.39 -1.47 -10.64
CA ILE A 304 -6.48 -0.56 -11.04
C ILE A 304 -6.44 -0.20 -12.53
N ASP A 305 -5.34 -0.47 -13.22
CA ASP A 305 -5.11 -0.21 -14.63
C ASP A 305 -5.85 -1.23 -15.52
N ARG A 306 -7.19 -1.21 -15.49
CA ARG A 306 -8.01 -1.95 -16.46
C ARG A 306 -8.88 -0.97 -17.23
N PRO A 307 -8.91 -1.04 -18.58
CA PRO A 307 -9.60 -0.08 -19.46
C PRO A 307 -11.15 -0.13 -19.39
N GLY A 308 -11.74 -0.65 -18.31
CA GLY A 308 -13.19 -0.78 -18.13
C GLY A 308 -13.80 0.14 -17.09
N TYR A 309 -13.06 1.09 -16.53
CA TYR A 309 -13.50 1.88 -15.36
C TYR A 309 -13.85 3.34 -15.66
N GLY A 310 -13.95 3.73 -16.93
CA GLY A 310 -14.18 5.13 -17.34
C GLY A 310 -12.98 6.04 -17.04
N ALA A 311 -11.81 5.46 -16.80
CA ALA A 311 -10.57 6.18 -16.53
C ALA A 311 -9.59 5.99 -17.70
N ASP A 312 -9.06 7.10 -18.20
CA ASP A 312 -8.03 7.17 -19.24
C ASP A 312 -6.62 6.91 -18.67
N GLN A 313 -6.41 7.20 -17.38
CA GLN A 313 -5.14 6.99 -16.67
C GLN A 313 -5.40 6.59 -15.22
N THR A 314 -4.50 5.78 -14.65
CA THR A 314 -4.63 5.34 -13.25
C THR A 314 -3.29 5.40 -12.51
N ARG A 315 -3.32 5.79 -11.24
CA ARG A 315 -2.20 5.66 -10.30
C ARG A 315 -2.73 5.49 -8.86
N ILE A 316 -1.86 5.15 -7.92
CA ILE A 316 -2.20 5.09 -6.50
C ILE A 316 -1.50 6.24 -5.78
N SER A 317 -2.22 7.01 -4.97
CA SER A 317 -1.69 8.00 -4.04
C SER A 317 -1.68 7.46 -2.60
N SER A 318 -1.14 8.22 -1.66
CA SER A 318 -1.15 7.86 -0.23
C SER A 318 -2.55 7.75 0.38
N VAL A 319 -3.57 8.31 -0.27
CA VAL A 319 -4.96 8.35 0.19
C VAL A 319 -5.83 7.30 -0.52
N GLY A 320 -5.49 6.93 -1.75
CA GLY A 320 -6.19 5.90 -2.51
C GLY A 320 -5.95 5.99 -4.02
N PRO A 321 -6.81 5.40 -4.85
CA PRO A 321 -6.65 5.46 -6.30
C PRO A 321 -6.90 6.87 -6.85
N VAL A 322 -6.09 7.24 -7.83
CA VAL A 322 -6.24 8.46 -8.62
C VAL A 322 -6.53 8.06 -10.05
N LEU A 323 -7.65 8.54 -10.57
CA LEU A 323 -8.20 8.19 -11.87
C LEU A 323 -8.25 9.44 -12.74
N GLY A 324 -7.66 9.40 -13.93
CA GLY A 324 -7.90 10.41 -14.96
C GLY A 324 -9.22 10.09 -15.65
N ILE A 325 -10.25 10.91 -15.46
CA ILE A 325 -11.62 10.64 -15.89
C ILE A 325 -12.11 11.76 -16.81
N GLN A 326 -13.01 11.45 -17.74
CA GLN A 326 -13.61 12.49 -18.60
C GLN A 326 -14.51 13.40 -17.76
N ALA A 327 -14.45 14.72 -18.00
CA ALA A 327 -15.17 15.68 -17.17
C ALA A 327 -16.71 15.61 -17.30
N ASN A 328 -17.24 14.93 -18.32
CA ASN A 328 -18.66 14.68 -18.53
C ASN A 328 -19.13 13.31 -18.02
N LEU A 329 -18.24 12.51 -17.43
CA LEU A 329 -18.58 11.19 -16.92
C LEU A 329 -19.44 11.34 -15.65
N ASP A 330 -20.48 10.51 -15.54
CA ASP A 330 -21.42 10.53 -14.40
C ASP A 330 -20.94 9.68 -13.23
N GLU A 331 -20.32 8.54 -13.53
CA GLU A 331 -19.98 7.52 -12.55
C GLU A 331 -18.65 6.86 -12.91
N ILE A 332 -17.77 6.69 -11.92
CA ILE A 332 -16.53 5.91 -12.04
C ILE A 332 -16.63 4.63 -11.22
N SER A 333 -15.86 3.62 -11.61
CA SER A 333 -15.75 2.39 -10.80
C SER A 333 -14.39 2.30 -10.14
N VAL A 334 -14.37 2.14 -8.82
CA VAL A 334 -13.13 1.87 -8.06
C VAL A 334 -13.02 0.39 -7.74
N LEU A 335 -11.83 -0.18 -7.98
CA LEU A 335 -11.56 -1.58 -7.72
C LEU A 335 -11.35 -1.85 -6.22
N ASN A 336 -12.09 -2.84 -5.73
CA ASN A 336 -11.80 -3.57 -4.51
C ASN A 336 -10.87 -4.75 -4.86
N ALA A 337 -9.58 -4.58 -4.61
CA ALA A 337 -8.54 -5.49 -5.06
C ALA A 337 -8.48 -6.74 -4.18
N TYR A 338 -7.98 -7.87 -4.71
CA TYR A 338 -7.68 -9.01 -3.84
C TYR A 338 -6.45 -8.69 -2.98
N GLN A 339 -6.51 -9.00 -1.69
CA GLN A 339 -5.39 -8.82 -0.77
C GLN A 339 -4.15 -9.57 -1.24
N MET A 340 -4.33 -10.77 -1.79
CA MET A 340 -3.23 -11.57 -2.35
C MET A 340 -2.51 -10.84 -3.49
N ASP A 341 -3.25 -10.21 -4.40
CA ASP A 341 -2.66 -9.48 -5.51
C ASP A 341 -1.87 -8.27 -5.01
N VAL A 342 -2.38 -7.58 -3.99
CA VAL A 342 -1.66 -6.47 -3.33
C VAL A 342 -0.38 -6.96 -2.64
N MET A 343 -0.44 -8.07 -1.90
CA MET A 343 0.72 -8.64 -1.21
C MET A 343 1.77 -9.15 -2.20
N ARG A 344 1.35 -9.81 -3.28
CA ARG A 344 2.26 -10.29 -4.34
C ARG A 344 3.04 -9.14 -4.97
N LEU A 345 2.35 -8.04 -5.27
CA LEU A 345 2.98 -6.85 -5.85
C LEU A 345 3.91 -6.12 -4.85
N LEU A 346 3.98 -6.48 -3.57
CA LEU A 346 5.01 -5.92 -2.69
C LEU A 346 6.42 -6.38 -3.10
N PHE A 347 6.57 -7.60 -3.61
CA PHE A 347 7.85 -8.18 -3.99
C PHE A 347 8.26 -7.84 -5.44
N ASP A 348 7.29 -7.71 -6.35
CA ASP A 348 7.47 -7.30 -7.77
C ASP A 348 8.53 -8.09 -8.56
N ASP A 349 8.73 -9.36 -8.21
CA ASP A 349 9.70 -10.26 -8.82
C ASP A 349 8.98 -11.53 -9.29
N ASP A 350 9.08 -11.83 -10.58
CA ASP A 350 8.46 -13.01 -11.20
C ASP A 350 9.03 -14.33 -10.68
N LEU A 351 10.23 -14.32 -10.08
CA LEU A 351 10.84 -15.47 -9.44
C LEU A 351 10.34 -15.70 -8.01
N VAL A 352 9.66 -14.71 -7.40
CA VAL A 352 9.08 -14.81 -6.07
C VAL A 352 7.67 -15.39 -6.17
N VAL A 353 7.45 -16.54 -5.54
CA VAL A 353 6.12 -17.15 -5.45
C VAL A 353 5.45 -16.71 -4.16
N VAL A 354 4.30 -16.05 -4.29
CA VAL A 354 3.48 -15.60 -3.15
C VAL A 354 2.15 -16.34 -3.15
N GLY A 355 1.75 -16.86 -1.99
CA GLY A 355 0.52 -17.63 -1.81
C GLY A 355 -0.05 -17.51 -0.39
N GLN A 356 -1.08 -18.31 -0.11
CA GLN A 356 -1.68 -18.41 1.22
C GLN A 356 -1.78 -19.87 1.63
N SER A 357 -1.32 -20.18 2.83
CA SER A 357 -1.43 -21.51 3.41
C SER A 357 -2.90 -21.89 3.67
N ASP A 358 -3.16 -23.19 3.79
CA ASP A 358 -4.51 -23.66 4.10
C ASP A 358 -4.93 -23.31 5.54
N GLU A 359 -3.97 -23.20 6.45
CA GLU A 359 -4.20 -22.68 7.79
C GLU A 359 -4.55 -21.19 7.73
N GLY A 360 -3.80 -20.40 6.95
CA GLY A 360 -4.11 -18.99 6.70
C GLY A 360 -5.52 -18.76 6.15
N LYS A 361 -5.93 -19.54 5.14
CA LYS A 361 -7.31 -19.48 4.58
C LYS A 361 -8.36 -19.80 5.64
N PHE A 362 -8.10 -20.81 6.47
CA PHE A 362 -8.97 -21.16 7.59
C PHE A 362 -9.07 -20.00 8.60
N GLN A 363 -7.95 -19.41 8.98
CA GLN A 363 -7.88 -18.29 9.91
C GLN A 363 -8.62 -17.06 9.36
N THR A 364 -8.44 -16.71 8.08
CA THR A 364 -9.19 -15.63 7.42
C THR A 364 -10.70 -15.87 7.50
N ARG A 365 -11.15 -17.11 7.26
CA ARG A 365 -12.58 -17.45 7.34
C ARG A 365 -13.11 -17.45 8.77
N ALA A 366 -12.34 -17.97 9.72
CA ALA A 366 -12.69 -17.96 11.13
C ALA A 366 -12.79 -16.54 11.67
N ALA A 367 -11.90 -15.63 11.23
CA ALA A 367 -11.92 -14.22 11.60
C ALA A 367 -13.24 -13.51 11.25
N GLU A 368 -13.89 -13.88 10.14
CA GLU A 368 -15.20 -13.34 9.77
C GLU A 368 -16.27 -13.56 10.85
N LEU A 369 -16.23 -14.72 11.51
CA LEU A 369 -17.17 -15.06 12.59
C LEU A 369 -17.03 -14.09 13.78
N PHE A 370 -15.87 -13.46 13.96
CA PHE A 370 -15.61 -12.51 15.05
C PHE A 370 -15.83 -11.03 14.65
N GLY A 371 -16.50 -10.77 13.53
CA GLY A 371 -16.68 -9.42 12.99
C GLY A 371 -15.50 -8.95 12.12
N GLY A 372 -14.61 -9.88 11.76
CA GLY A 372 -13.50 -9.68 10.85
C GLY A 372 -12.12 -9.74 11.51
N PRO A 373 -11.06 -9.74 10.70
CA PRO A 373 -9.65 -9.98 11.07
C PRO A 373 -9.01 -8.90 11.94
N LEU A 374 -9.61 -7.72 11.98
CA LEU A 374 -9.13 -6.55 12.73
C LEU A 374 -9.96 -6.30 14.00
N THR A 375 -10.79 -7.27 14.39
CA THR A 375 -11.62 -7.17 15.60
C THR A 375 -10.79 -7.29 16.87
N ALA A 376 -11.06 -6.44 17.85
CA ALA A 376 -10.47 -6.55 19.18
C ALA A 376 -11.15 -7.63 20.06
N HIS A 377 -12.13 -8.39 19.52
CA HIS A 377 -12.87 -9.37 20.32
C HIS A 377 -11.96 -10.45 20.92
N LEU A 378 -10.96 -10.89 20.16
CA LEU A 378 -10.02 -11.91 20.61
C LEU A 378 -8.84 -11.35 21.41
N ASN A 379 -8.76 -10.03 21.60
CA ASN A 379 -7.86 -9.43 22.60
C ASN A 379 -8.38 -9.66 24.02
N GLN A 380 -9.64 -10.07 24.19
CA GLN A 380 -10.23 -10.34 25.50
C GLN A 380 -9.82 -11.72 26.03
N PRO A 381 -9.03 -11.83 27.12
CA PRO A 381 -8.54 -13.12 27.61
C PRO A 381 -9.68 -14.04 28.07
N GLY A 382 -10.76 -13.50 28.61
CA GLY A 382 -11.94 -14.27 29.01
C GLY A 382 -12.62 -14.99 27.83
N VAL A 383 -12.72 -14.29 26.69
CA VAL A 383 -13.27 -14.84 25.44
C VAL A 383 -12.39 -15.99 24.93
N ARG A 384 -11.07 -15.79 24.90
CA ARG A 384 -10.11 -16.83 24.49
C ARG A 384 -10.17 -18.06 25.39
N ALA A 385 -10.24 -17.87 26.71
CA ALA A 385 -10.35 -18.96 27.67
C ALA A 385 -11.63 -19.79 27.46
N ALA A 386 -12.77 -19.13 27.22
CA ALA A 386 -14.03 -19.81 26.94
C ALA A 386 -13.96 -20.65 25.64
N ILE A 387 -13.34 -20.11 24.60
CA ILE A 387 -13.12 -20.83 23.32
C ILE A 387 -12.20 -22.05 23.54
N GLN A 388 -11.09 -21.88 24.25
CA GLN A 388 -10.15 -22.96 24.56
C GLN A 388 -10.82 -24.08 25.37
N GLU A 389 -11.55 -23.73 26.42
CA GLU A 389 -12.25 -24.69 27.28
C GLU A 389 -13.35 -25.44 26.50
N ALA A 390 -14.07 -24.75 25.62
CA ALA A 390 -15.07 -25.39 24.76
C ALA A 390 -14.43 -26.36 23.74
N GLY A 391 -13.18 -26.13 23.35
CA GLY A 391 -12.43 -26.99 22.44
C GLY A 391 -11.89 -28.26 23.09
N THR A 392 -11.63 -28.25 24.40
CA THR A 392 -11.13 -29.43 25.13
C THR A 392 -12.26 -30.35 25.61
N ARG A 393 -13.48 -29.81 25.83
CA ARG A 393 -14.59 -30.59 26.40
C ARG A 393 -15.55 -31.15 25.36
N MET A 394 -15.41 -32.45 25.09
CA MET A 394 -16.29 -33.18 24.16
C MET A 394 -17.77 -33.15 24.55
N ASN A 395 -18.10 -33.04 25.84
CA ASN A 395 -19.47 -32.98 26.35
C ASN A 395 -20.08 -31.57 26.31
N GLY A 396 -19.35 -30.59 25.76
CA GLY A 396 -19.76 -29.20 25.75
C GLY A 396 -19.75 -28.56 27.14
N LEU A 397 -20.15 -27.30 27.17
CA LEU A 397 -20.16 -26.42 28.33
C LEU A 397 -21.54 -25.81 28.50
N THR A 398 -21.95 -25.59 29.74
CA THR A 398 -23.21 -24.88 30.02
C THR A 398 -23.00 -23.38 29.84
N GLN A 399 -24.06 -22.62 29.60
CA GLN A 399 -23.96 -21.15 29.49
C GLN A 399 -23.34 -20.55 30.76
N GLN A 400 -23.81 -20.97 31.94
CA GLN A 400 -23.26 -20.52 33.22
C GLN A 400 -21.76 -20.82 33.35
N HIS A 401 -21.30 -21.98 32.87
CA HIS A 401 -19.88 -22.30 32.90
C HIS A 401 -19.08 -21.38 31.97
N LEU A 402 -19.56 -21.12 30.75
CA LEU A 402 -18.93 -20.18 29.84
C LEU A 402 -18.86 -18.77 30.44
N GLU A 403 -19.96 -18.28 31.03
CA GLU A 403 -20.01 -16.97 31.69
C GLU A 403 -19.01 -16.89 32.86
N ASN A 404 -18.95 -17.93 33.68
CA ASN A 404 -17.97 -18.03 34.77
C ASN A 404 -16.53 -18.04 34.22
N THR A 405 -16.25 -18.81 33.17
CA THR A 405 -14.91 -18.86 32.55
C THR A 405 -14.49 -17.51 32.01
N VAL A 406 -15.39 -16.81 31.29
CA VAL A 406 -15.13 -15.46 30.79
C VAL A 406 -14.87 -14.50 31.95
N SER A 407 -15.71 -14.53 32.99
CA SER A 407 -15.61 -13.63 34.14
C SER A 407 -14.31 -13.85 34.94
N SER A 408 -13.92 -15.11 35.18
CA SER A 408 -12.70 -15.48 35.90
C SER A 408 -11.42 -15.13 35.15
N HIS A 409 -11.46 -15.14 33.81
CA HIS A 409 -10.30 -14.88 32.96
C HIS A 409 -10.35 -13.52 32.23
N ARG A 410 -11.26 -12.62 32.61
CA ARG A 410 -11.47 -11.34 31.92
C ARG A 410 -10.25 -10.42 31.91
N GLY A 411 -9.32 -10.59 32.85
CA GLY A 411 -8.18 -9.69 33.02
C GLY A 411 -8.66 -8.27 33.34
N GLU A 412 -8.15 -7.30 32.60
CA GLU A 412 -8.51 -5.87 32.71
C GLU A 412 -9.78 -5.50 31.92
N TRP A 413 -10.54 -6.48 31.42
CA TRP A 413 -11.80 -6.24 30.72
C TRP A 413 -13.01 -6.33 31.68
N PRO A 414 -14.10 -5.59 31.40
CA PRO A 414 -14.29 -4.66 30.28
C PRO A 414 -13.46 -3.38 30.41
N ASP A 415 -13.31 -2.64 29.30
CA ASP A 415 -12.61 -1.36 29.27
C ASP A 415 -13.23 -0.38 30.28
N ALA A 416 -12.49 -0.01 31.33
CA ALA A 416 -12.97 0.86 32.40
C ALA A 416 -13.48 2.23 31.90
N TRP A 417 -12.96 2.72 30.78
CA TRP A 417 -13.36 4.01 30.19
C TRP A 417 -14.61 3.89 29.33
N ARG A 418 -14.70 2.86 28.48
CA ARG A 418 -15.84 2.70 27.55
C ARG A 418 -17.04 2.02 28.18
N ALA A 419 -16.82 1.22 29.22
CA ALA A 419 -17.81 0.37 29.85
C ALA A 419 -17.84 0.60 31.37
N TYR A 420 -17.70 1.86 31.80
CA TYR A 420 -17.64 2.23 33.23
C TYR A 420 -18.87 1.81 34.05
N ASN A 421 -20.02 1.56 33.40
CA ASN A 421 -21.25 1.07 34.04
C ASN A 421 -21.46 -0.45 33.89
N GLU A 422 -20.58 -1.17 33.20
CA GLU A 422 -20.75 -2.59 32.93
C GLU A 422 -20.21 -3.43 34.10
N THR A 423 -21.05 -4.24 34.73
CA THR A 423 -20.59 -5.16 35.77
C THR A 423 -19.81 -6.34 35.14
N PRO A 424 -18.94 -7.03 35.89
CA PRO A 424 -18.26 -8.24 35.38
C PRO A 424 -19.24 -9.33 34.90
N LEU A 425 -20.43 -9.40 35.51
CA LEU A 425 -21.47 -10.34 35.09
C LEU A 425 -22.07 -9.91 33.75
N ASP A 426 -22.47 -8.65 33.59
CA ASP A 426 -23.03 -8.11 32.35
C ASP A 426 -22.06 -8.29 31.18
N TYR A 427 -20.77 -7.99 31.43
CA TYR A 427 -19.68 -8.23 30.49
C TYR A 427 -19.62 -9.70 30.05
N SER A 428 -19.57 -10.63 31.00
CA SER A 428 -19.46 -12.05 30.70
C SER A 428 -20.67 -12.58 29.91
N GLN A 429 -21.88 -12.17 30.28
CA GLN A 429 -23.11 -12.52 29.58
C GLN A 429 -23.11 -11.97 28.16
N ARG A 430 -22.69 -10.71 27.97
CA ARG A 430 -22.57 -10.09 26.64
C ARG A 430 -21.56 -10.84 25.77
N GLN A 431 -20.37 -11.14 26.27
CA GLN A 431 -19.36 -11.87 25.50
C GLN A 431 -19.82 -13.28 25.11
N VAL A 432 -20.44 -14.02 26.04
CA VAL A 432 -20.98 -15.35 25.72
C VAL A 432 -22.08 -15.27 24.67
N ARG A 433 -22.99 -14.29 24.76
CA ARG A 433 -24.01 -14.07 23.72
C ARG A 433 -23.40 -13.72 22.36
N LEU A 434 -22.31 -12.94 22.32
CA LEU A 434 -21.61 -12.65 21.07
C LEU A 434 -21.00 -13.93 20.45
N LEU A 435 -20.41 -14.81 21.27
CA LEU A 435 -19.89 -16.11 20.81
C LEU A 435 -20.97 -17.07 20.33
N LEU A 436 -22.18 -16.99 20.89
CA LEU A 436 -23.34 -17.74 20.42
C LEU A 436 -23.86 -17.17 19.09
N ASN A 437 -24.02 -15.85 19.01
CA ASN A 437 -24.54 -15.17 17.84
C ASN A 437 -23.59 -15.24 16.63
N SER A 438 -22.28 -15.39 16.86
CA SER A 438 -21.31 -15.61 15.79
C SER A 438 -21.37 -17.00 15.17
N GLY A 439 -22.12 -17.94 15.77
CA GLY A 439 -22.11 -19.35 15.37
C GLY A 439 -20.83 -20.09 15.75
N MET A 440 -19.94 -19.47 16.55
CA MET A 440 -18.75 -20.13 17.09
C MET A 440 -19.17 -21.26 18.04
N PHE A 441 -20.12 -20.99 18.92
CA PHE A 441 -20.68 -22.01 19.79
C PHE A 441 -21.99 -22.55 19.25
N VAL A 442 -22.03 -23.87 19.02
CA VAL A 442 -23.24 -24.57 18.57
C VAL A 442 -23.95 -25.15 19.80
N PRO A 443 -25.21 -24.75 20.06
CA PRO A 443 -26.00 -25.34 21.12
C PRO A 443 -26.37 -26.78 20.79
N PHE A 444 -26.44 -27.62 21.81
CA PHE A 444 -27.04 -28.94 21.73
C PHE A 444 -27.65 -29.34 23.06
N LEU A 445 -28.70 -30.15 22.98
CA LEU A 445 -29.36 -30.73 24.12
C LEU A 445 -28.85 -32.16 24.33
N SER A 446 -28.36 -32.45 25.54
CA SER A 446 -28.01 -33.82 25.92
C SER A 446 -29.21 -34.52 26.53
N ILE A 447 -29.63 -35.64 25.93
CA ILE A 447 -30.65 -36.54 26.48
C ILE A 447 -30.08 -37.96 26.58
N VAL A 448 -30.72 -38.83 27.34
CA VAL A 448 -30.35 -40.26 27.42
C VAL A 448 -31.44 -41.08 26.75
N CYS A 449 -31.05 -41.96 25.83
CA CYS A 449 -31.98 -42.91 25.22
C CYS A 449 -32.57 -43.83 26.32
N PRO A 450 -33.91 -43.92 26.47
CA PRO A 450 -34.52 -44.75 27.51
C PRO A 450 -34.27 -46.25 27.29
N GLU A 451 -34.11 -46.66 26.02
CA GLU A 451 -33.89 -48.06 25.63
C GLU A 451 -32.46 -48.52 25.87
N CYS A 452 -31.49 -47.88 25.21
CA CYS A 452 -30.08 -48.31 25.24
C CYS A 452 -29.19 -47.50 26.21
N ARG A 453 -29.75 -46.49 26.90
CA ARG A 453 -29.04 -45.62 27.85
C ARG A 453 -27.86 -44.83 27.28
N THR A 454 -27.69 -44.80 25.96
CA THR A 454 -26.68 -43.97 25.29
C THR A 454 -27.07 -42.50 25.35
N ALA A 455 -26.10 -41.62 25.62
CA ALA A 455 -26.29 -40.17 25.56
C ALA A 455 -26.42 -39.72 24.10
N LEU A 456 -27.51 -39.03 23.79
CA LEU A 456 -27.78 -38.42 22.50
C LEU A 456 -27.57 -36.91 22.60
N ARG A 457 -26.98 -36.33 21.56
CA ARG A 457 -26.72 -34.89 21.47
C ARG A 457 -27.53 -34.34 20.31
N LEU A 458 -28.53 -33.53 20.63
CA LEU A 458 -29.49 -33.02 19.66
C LEU A 458 -29.23 -31.55 19.38
N ALA A 459 -28.96 -31.22 18.13
CA ALA A 459 -28.99 -29.84 17.67
C ALA A 459 -30.43 -29.28 17.73
N PRO A 460 -30.64 -27.96 17.82
CA PRO A 460 -31.97 -27.37 17.86
C PRO A 460 -32.88 -27.82 16.72
N GLU A 461 -32.32 -28.03 15.53
CA GLU A 461 -33.05 -28.44 14.31
C GLU A 461 -33.49 -29.90 14.37
N GLN A 462 -32.89 -30.70 15.25
CA GLN A 462 -33.23 -32.12 15.46
C GLN A 462 -34.31 -32.31 16.53
N LEU A 463 -34.75 -31.23 17.19
CA LEU A 463 -35.79 -31.32 18.21
C LEU A 463 -37.15 -31.57 17.55
N GLY A 464 -37.68 -32.78 17.74
CA GLY A 464 -39.01 -33.20 17.32
C GLY A 464 -39.77 -33.91 18.45
N THR A 465 -40.99 -34.37 18.15
CA THR A 465 -41.78 -35.19 19.09
C THR A 465 -41.13 -36.54 19.35
N ALA A 466 -40.49 -37.10 18.33
CA ALA A 466 -39.67 -38.30 18.38
C ALA A 466 -38.31 -38.04 17.74
N VAL A 467 -37.27 -38.65 18.30
CA VAL A 467 -35.88 -38.52 17.87
C VAL A 467 -35.30 -39.91 17.72
N ARG A 468 -34.74 -40.23 16.56
CA ARG A 468 -34.15 -41.54 16.32
C ARG A 468 -32.79 -41.65 17.02
N CYS A 469 -32.62 -42.66 17.86
CA CYS A 469 -31.34 -42.95 18.50
C CYS A 469 -30.33 -43.44 17.45
N GLU A 470 -29.21 -42.74 17.28
CA GLU A 470 -28.15 -43.11 16.33
C GLU A 470 -27.50 -44.46 16.64
N PHE A 471 -27.60 -44.94 17.90
CA PHE A 471 -26.98 -46.20 18.33
C PHE A 471 -27.90 -47.41 18.15
N CYS A 472 -29.09 -47.40 18.76
CA CYS A 472 -30.02 -48.55 18.71
C CYS A 472 -31.09 -48.44 17.61
N GLY A 473 -31.17 -47.31 16.92
CA GLY A 473 -32.14 -47.07 15.85
C GLY A 473 -33.58 -46.82 16.29
N THR A 474 -33.91 -46.95 17.59
CA THR A 474 -35.26 -46.75 18.13
C THR A 474 -35.64 -45.27 18.15
N ASP A 475 -36.91 -44.99 17.83
CA ASP A 475 -37.51 -43.66 17.97
C ASP A 475 -37.81 -43.36 19.45
N VAL A 476 -37.06 -42.40 19.99
CA VAL A 476 -37.19 -41.93 21.37
C VAL A 476 -38.18 -40.79 21.42
N ARG A 477 -39.27 -40.94 22.18
CA ARG A 477 -40.17 -39.81 22.48
C ARG A 477 -39.40 -38.77 23.29
N LEU A 478 -39.22 -37.57 22.74
CA LEU A 478 -38.40 -36.53 23.36
C LEU A 478 -38.93 -36.18 24.76
N ALA A 479 -40.24 -36.03 24.92
CA ALA A 479 -40.87 -35.74 26.22
C ALA A 479 -40.53 -36.80 27.29
N LEU A 480 -40.45 -38.08 26.93
CA LEU A 480 -40.07 -39.14 27.87
C LEU A 480 -38.59 -39.05 28.24
N ALA A 481 -37.71 -38.83 27.26
CA ALA A 481 -36.28 -38.66 27.53
C ALA A 481 -35.98 -37.43 28.39
N LEU A 482 -36.70 -36.33 28.14
CA LEU A 482 -36.66 -35.10 28.95
C LEU A 482 -37.22 -35.29 30.36
N ALA A 483 -38.17 -36.20 30.57
CA ALA A 483 -38.69 -36.50 31.91
C ALA A 483 -37.73 -37.39 32.72
N LEU A 484 -36.97 -38.25 32.05
CA LEU A 484 -36.02 -39.18 32.67
C LEU A 484 -34.64 -38.56 32.93
N THR A 485 -34.35 -37.40 32.33
CA THR A 485 -33.09 -36.69 32.49
C THR A 485 -33.37 -35.26 32.95
N LYS A 486 -32.41 -34.58 33.59
CA LYS A 486 -32.52 -33.13 33.77
C LYS A 486 -31.96 -32.48 32.51
N PRO A 487 -32.79 -32.01 31.57
CA PRO A 487 -32.29 -31.50 30.30
C PRO A 487 -31.42 -30.28 30.55
N GLN A 488 -30.25 -30.27 29.93
CA GLN A 488 -29.33 -29.15 30.01
C GLN A 488 -28.79 -28.82 28.63
N TRP A 489 -29.00 -27.57 28.23
CA TRP A 489 -28.35 -27.02 27.06
C TRP A 489 -26.85 -26.89 27.32
N SER A 490 -26.09 -27.45 26.39
CA SER A 490 -24.64 -27.36 26.36
C SER A 490 -24.19 -26.77 25.03
N PHE A 491 -23.01 -26.21 25.02
CA PHE A 491 -22.43 -25.49 23.89
C PHE A 491 -21.06 -26.07 23.61
N ARG A 492 -20.73 -26.26 22.33
CA ARG A 492 -19.42 -26.72 21.88
C ARG A 492 -18.93 -25.84 20.75
N LEU A 493 -17.62 -25.85 20.49
CA LEU A 493 -17.10 -25.26 19.25
C LEU A 493 -17.80 -25.89 18.04
N ALA A 494 -18.12 -25.07 17.04
CA ALA A 494 -18.66 -25.55 15.79
C ALA A 494 -17.72 -26.61 15.17
N GLY A 495 -18.29 -27.64 14.54
CA GLY A 495 -17.51 -28.78 14.06
C GLY A 495 -16.44 -28.44 13.02
N HIS A 496 -16.59 -27.32 12.31
CA HIS A 496 -15.60 -26.82 11.35
C HIS A 496 -14.43 -26.09 12.02
N LEU A 497 -14.41 -25.93 13.35
CA LEU A 497 -13.40 -25.20 14.12
C LEU A 497 -12.70 -26.18 15.09
N PRO A 498 -11.77 -27.02 14.58
CA PRO A 498 -11.07 -27.99 15.41
C PRO A 498 -10.19 -27.28 16.44
N SER A 499 -10.08 -27.87 17.63
CA SER A 499 -9.36 -27.26 18.77
C SER A 499 -7.91 -26.89 18.43
N SER A 500 -7.20 -27.73 17.67
CA SER A 500 -5.81 -27.47 17.27
C SER A 500 -5.66 -26.20 16.41
N ARG A 501 -6.53 -26.02 15.41
CA ARG A 501 -6.48 -24.81 14.55
C ARG A 501 -6.94 -23.57 15.30
N VAL A 502 -7.93 -23.71 16.17
CA VAL A 502 -8.36 -22.60 17.04
C VAL A 502 -7.21 -22.15 17.95
N GLN A 503 -6.42 -23.08 18.51
CA GLN A 503 -5.26 -22.72 19.33
C GLN A 503 -4.19 -21.93 18.56
N ALA A 504 -3.97 -22.22 17.28
CA ALA A 504 -3.05 -21.46 16.41
C ALA A 504 -3.64 -20.10 15.99
N PHE A 505 -4.94 -20.06 15.73
CA PHE A 505 -5.66 -18.86 15.28
C PHE A 505 -5.79 -17.76 16.35
N LEU A 506 -6.04 -18.14 17.60
CA LEU A 506 -6.29 -17.19 18.69
C LEU A 506 -5.19 -16.13 18.89
N PRO A 507 -3.89 -16.47 18.95
CA PRO A 507 -2.84 -15.47 19.12
C PRO A 507 -2.68 -14.61 17.85
N ALA A 508 -2.81 -15.18 16.65
CA ALA A 508 -2.72 -14.41 15.40
C ALA A 508 -3.80 -13.30 15.32
N MET A 509 -5.02 -13.62 15.75
CA MET A 509 -6.10 -12.64 15.82
C MET A 509 -5.90 -11.59 16.91
N ALA A 510 -5.43 -11.99 18.09
CA ALA A 510 -5.19 -11.03 19.16
C ALA A 510 -4.08 -10.02 18.77
N ALA A 511 -3.01 -10.50 18.14
CA ALA A 511 -1.96 -9.65 17.57
C ALA A 511 -2.51 -8.73 16.47
N SER A 512 -3.34 -9.25 15.55
CA SER A 512 -3.98 -8.45 14.51
C SER A 512 -4.91 -7.37 15.06
N GLY A 513 -5.64 -7.66 16.15
CA GLY A 513 -6.46 -6.68 16.86
C GLY A 513 -5.62 -5.58 17.51
N VAL A 514 -4.44 -5.91 18.06
CA VAL A 514 -3.47 -4.90 18.53
C VAL A 514 -2.98 -4.05 17.36
N LEU A 515 -2.53 -4.65 16.25
CA LEU A 515 -2.06 -3.90 15.07
C LEU A 515 -3.14 -2.97 14.51
N ALA A 516 -4.37 -3.45 14.39
CA ALA A 516 -5.50 -2.63 13.95
C ALA A 516 -5.72 -1.42 14.87
N SER A 517 -5.54 -1.60 16.17
CA SER A 517 -5.66 -0.52 17.14
C SER A 517 -4.53 0.50 17.06
N LEU A 518 -3.32 0.09 16.63
CA LEU A 518 -2.20 1.00 16.36
C LEU A 518 -2.48 1.86 15.12
N ASN A 519 -3.31 1.39 14.19
CA ASN A 519 -3.71 2.14 13.00
C ASN A 519 -4.84 3.17 13.25
N ASN A 520 -5.40 3.27 14.47
CA ASN A 520 -6.59 4.09 14.76
C ASN A 520 -6.36 5.63 14.73
N HIS A 521 -5.15 6.09 14.38
CA HIS A 521 -4.83 7.51 14.34
C HIS A 521 -5.09 8.18 12.98
N VAL A 522 -5.50 7.44 11.94
CA VAL A 522 -5.60 7.97 10.58
C VAL A 522 -6.97 7.65 9.96
N GLU A 523 -7.66 8.71 9.51
CA GLU A 523 -8.77 8.56 8.55
C GLU A 523 -8.24 7.80 7.33
N GLY A 524 -8.74 6.60 7.04
CA GLY A 524 -8.19 5.80 5.95
C GLY A 524 -8.81 4.40 5.84
N PRO A 525 -8.58 3.70 4.72
CA PRO A 525 -9.09 2.36 4.54
C PRO A 525 -8.47 1.43 5.58
N ARG A 526 -9.23 0.38 5.96
CA ARG A 526 -8.71 -0.66 6.85
C ARG A 526 -7.39 -1.23 6.32
N PRO A 527 -6.40 -1.51 7.19
CA PRO A 527 -5.16 -2.17 6.79
C PRO A 527 -5.42 -3.40 5.92
N ASN A 528 -4.67 -3.51 4.84
CA ASN A 528 -4.57 -4.76 4.11
C ASN A 528 -3.91 -5.78 5.03
N HIS A 529 -4.48 -6.96 5.17
CA HIS A 529 -3.95 -7.99 6.05
C HIS A 529 -4.08 -9.35 5.38
N MET A 530 -3.31 -10.32 5.83
CA MET A 530 -3.38 -11.71 5.38
C MET A 530 -2.89 -12.63 6.49
N PHE A 531 -3.57 -13.75 6.69
CA PHE A 531 -3.11 -14.82 7.56
C PHE A 531 -2.43 -15.92 6.74
N GLY A 532 -1.36 -16.50 7.27
CA GLY A 532 -0.61 -17.59 6.63
C GLY A 532 -0.08 -17.20 5.25
N LEU A 533 0.56 -16.03 5.14
CA LEU A 533 1.21 -15.60 3.90
C LEU A 533 2.38 -16.53 3.62
N GLU A 534 2.40 -17.11 2.43
CA GLU A 534 3.48 -17.98 2.00
C GLU A 534 4.33 -17.27 0.96
N VAL A 535 5.65 -17.18 1.19
CA VAL A 535 6.60 -16.55 0.28
C VAL A 535 7.76 -17.49 0.00
N GLN A 536 8.05 -17.71 -1.27
CA GLN A 536 9.25 -18.42 -1.71
C GLN A 536 10.15 -17.46 -2.48
N LEU A 537 11.25 -17.05 -1.85
CA LEU A 537 12.30 -16.27 -2.50
C LEU A 537 13.16 -17.17 -3.42
N PRO A 538 13.83 -16.60 -4.44
CA PRO A 538 14.66 -17.37 -5.38
C PRO A 538 15.75 -18.17 -4.66
N GLY A 539 15.83 -19.47 -4.92
CA GLY A 539 16.81 -20.37 -4.30
C GLY A 539 16.58 -20.66 -2.81
N GLN A 540 15.51 -20.14 -2.20
CA GLN A 540 15.18 -20.39 -0.80
C GLN A 540 13.99 -21.35 -0.66
N ARG A 541 13.85 -21.91 0.55
CA ARG A 541 12.64 -22.67 0.90
C ARG A 541 11.47 -21.71 1.07
N LYS A 542 10.29 -22.23 0.82
CA LYS A 542 9.03 -21.53 1.11
C LYS A 542 8.94 -21.22 2.61
N VAL A 543 8.70 -19.97 2.93
CA VAL A 543 8.50 -19.45 4.28
C VAL A 543 7.01 -19.14 4.45
N GLU A 544 6.42 -19.57 5.56
CA GLU A 544 5.08 -19.16 5.98
C GLU A 544 5.22 -18.06 7.03
N VAL A 545 4.33 -17.07 6.97
CA VAL A 545 4.22 -15.95 7.91
C VAL A 545 2.80 -15.94 8.44
N ASP A 546 2.64 -16.07 9.76
CA ASP A 546 1.31 -16.15 10.39
C ASP A 546 0.45 -14.91 10.11
N ILE A 547 1.05 -13.72 10.16
CA ILE A 547 0.37 -12.44 9.89
C ILE A 547 1.19 -11.59 8.93
N ALA A 548 0.58 -11.12 7.85
CA ALA A 548 1.10 -10.02 7.06
C ALA A 548 0.10 -8.86 7.09
N MET A 549 0.56 -7.64 7.35
CA MET A 549 -0.30 -6.45 7.38
C MET A 549 0.39 -5.25 6.74
N ILE A 550 -0.33 -4.51 5.91
CA ILE A 550 0.13 -3.24 5.34
C ILE A 550 -0.64 -2.11 6.04
N MET A 551 0.10 -1.25 6.72
CA MET A 551 -0.42 -0.17 7.55
C MET A 551 -0.10 1.19 6.92
N ASN A 552 -1.03 2.14 7.06
CA ASN A 552 -0.91 3.50 6.54
C ASN A 552 -1.05 4.49 7.71
N GLU A 553 0.07 4.86 8.33
CA GLU A 553 0.07 5.77 9.47
C GLU A 553 0.74 7.12 9.13
N SER A 554 2.07 7.16 9.12
CA SER A 554 2.89 8.30 8.63
C SER A 554 3.53 8.02 7.27
N GLY A 555 3.22 6.84 6.72
CA GLY A 555 3.79 6.23 5.55
C GLY A 555 3.32 4.78 5.49
N TRP A 556 3.62 4.10 4.38
CA TRP A 556 3.21 2.72 4.17
C TRP A 556 4.27 1.77 4.74
N LEU A 557 3.86 0.95 5.70
CA LEU A 557 4.72 0.02 6.43
C LEU A 557 4.11 -1.39 6.39
N VAL A 558 4.94 -2.36 6.05
CA VAL A 558 4.58 -3.78 6.09
C VAL A 558 5.02 -4.38 7.42
N VAL A 559 4.11 -5.08 8.08
CA VAL A 559 4.38 -5.90 9.25
C VAL A 559 4.28 -7.35 8.80
N LEU A 560 5.37 -8.10 8.92
CA LEU A 560 5.37 -9.56 8.75
C LEU A 560 5.56 -10.17 10.13
N GLY A 561 4.68 -11.05 10.56
CA GLY A 561 4.60 -11.51 11.93
C GLY A 561 4.60 -13.02 12.08
N GLU A 562 5.41 -13.50 13.03
CA GLU A 562 5.33 -14.84 13.57
C GLU A 562 4.65 -14.80 14.93
N VAL A 563 3.66 -15.67 15.13
CA VAL A 563 2.81 -15.62 16.32
C VAL A 563 2.64 -17.01 16.92
N LYS A 564 3.17 -17.20 18.12
CA LYS A 564 3.06 -18.48 18.84
C LYS A 564 2.12 -18.37 20.02
N ASN A 565 1.46 -19.49 20.34
CA ASN A 565 0.68 -19.61 21.56
C ASN A 565 1.62 -19.72 22.78
N HIS A 566 2.02 -20.94 23.18
CA HIS A 566 2.99 -21.17 24.25
C HIS A 566 4.30 -21.80 23.75
N ASN A 567 4.35 -22.17 22.47
CA ASN A 567 5.57 -22.71 21.86
C ASN A 567 6.60 -21.59 21.67
N PRO A 568 7.90 -21.92 21.75
CA PRO A 568 8.95 -20.94 21.49
C PRO A 568 8.96 -20.53 20.01
N ILE A 569 9.27 -19.26 19.76
CA ILE A 569 9.69 -18.74 18.46
C ILE A 569 11.15 -19.13 18.26
N ASP A 570 11.44 -19.96 17.27
CA ASP A 570 12.79 -20.50 17.12
C ASP A 570 13.69 -19.58 16.27
N SER A 571 15.00 -19.86 16.26
CA SER A 571 15.96 -19.06 15.50
C SER A 571 15.74 -19.07 13.98
N ASN A 572 15.08 -20.10 13.43
CA ASN A 572 14.74 -20.15 12.01
C ASN A 572 13.55 -19.25 11.72
N ASP A 573 12.52 -19.23 12.58
CA ASP A 573 11.39 -18.31 12.49
C ASP A 573 11.91 -16.85 12.43
N VAL A 574 12.79 -16.48 13.36
CA VAL A 574 13.42 -15.16 13.41
C VAL A 574 14.20 -14.88 12.12
N ARG A 575 15.08 -15.79 11.70
CA ARG A 575 15.91 -15.60 10.49
C ARG A 575 15.06 -15.43 9.23
N ASN A 576 14.05 -16.28 9.06
CA ASN A 576 13.17 -16.26 7.90
C ASN A 576 12.43 -14.92 7.81
N LEU A 577 11.88 -14.44 8.93
CA LEU A 577 11.13 -13.19 8.97
C LEU A 577 12.02 -11.98 8.68
N PHE A 578 13.22 -11.93 9.25
CA PHE A 578 14.21 -10.88 8.92
C PHE A 578 14.62 -10.95 7.44
N SER A 579 14.81 -12.14 6.87
CA SER A 579 15.14 -12.31 5.45
C SER A 579 14.04 -11.76 4.54
N LEU A 580 12.77 -12.05 4.83
CA LEU A 580 11.63 -11.51 4.07
C LEU A 580 11.53 -9.99 4.19
N CYS A 581 11.68 -9.43 5.41
CA CYS A 581 11.68 -7.99 5.59
C CYS A 581 12.86 -7.30 4.87
N SER A 582 14.04 -7.92 4.85
CA SER A 582 15.19 -7.42 4.08
C SER A 582 14.93 -7.46 2.57
N ALA A 583 14.28 -8.51 2.07
CA ALA A 583 13.88 -8.59 0.66
C ALA A 583 12.88 -7.48 0.28
N LEU A 584 11.91 -7.20 1.15
CA LEU A 584 10.98 -6.08 0.96
C LEU A 584 11.69 -4.72 1.00
N LEU A 585 12.60 -4.52 1.94
CA LEU A 585 13.38 -3.27 2.04
C LEU A 585 14.26 -3.05 0.81
N ALA A 586 14.86 -4.10 0.24
CA ALA A 586 15.60 -4.03 -1.01
C ALA A 586 14.71 -3.58 -2.19
N GLN A 587 13.39 -3.79 -2.11
CA GLN A 587 12.38 -3.30 -3.07
C GLN A 587 11.80 -1.92 -2.69
N GLY A 588 12.44 -1.21 -1.75
CA GLY A 588 12.00 0.07 -1.21
C GLY A 588 10.72 -0.02 -0.36
N VAL A 589 10.34 -1.21 0.10
CA VAL A 589 9.16 -1.40 0.96
C VAL A 589 9.61 -1.40 2.40
N LEU A 590 9.15 -0.41 3.16
CA LEU A 590 9.40 -0.38 4.59
C LEU A 590 8.75 -1.60 5.23
N ALA A 591 9.53 -2.42 5.92
CA ALA A 591 9.04 -3.65 6.55
C ALA A 591 9.67 -3.90 7.91
N ILE A 592 8.84 -4.22 8.92
CA ILE A 592 9.29 -4.65 10.24
C ILE A 592 8.81 -6.08 10.56
N PRO A 593 9.66 -6.89 11.21
CA PRO A 593 9.22 -8.16 11.77
C PRO A 593 8.35 -7.94 13.02
N LEU A 594 7.34 -8.78 13.21
CA LEU A 594 6.53 -8.90 14.42
C LEU A 594 6.79 -10.28 15.05
N PHE A 595 7.06 -10.30 16.33
CA PHE A 595 7.10 -11.52 17.13
C PHE A 595 6.05 -11.39 18.23
N ALA A 596 5.07 -12.28 18.26
CA ALA A 596 4.04 -12.26 19.28
C ALA A 596 3.91 -13.62 19.99
N THR A 597 3.71 -13.59 21.30
CA THR A 597 3.57 -14.81 22.11
C THR A 597 2.49 -14.67 23.18
N PHE A 598 1.76 -15.76 23.49
CA PHE A 598 0.87 -15.82 24.66
C PHE A 598 1.59 -16.23 25.95
N LYS A 599 2.92 -16.23 25.99
CA LYS A 599 3.68 -16.23 27.23
C LYS A 599 3.64 -14.86 27.90
N GLU A 600 3.83 -14.84 29.22
CA GLU A 600 3.97 -13.57 29.96
C GLU A 600 5.20 -12.79 29.48
N ASP A 601 6.30 -13.50 29.21
CA ASP A 601 7.55 -12.95 28.69
C ASP A 601 8.12 -13.85 27.59
N PHE A 602 8.99 -13.28 26.75
CA PHE A 602 9.84 -14.06 25.84
C PHE A 602 10.91 -14.82 26.65
N SER A 603 11.21 -16.06 26.26
CA SER A 603 12.29 -16.84 26.91
C SER A 603 13.65 -16.23 26.61
N THR A 604 14.67 -16.59 27.40
CA THR A 604 16.04 -16.10 27.22
C THR A 604 16.57 -16.48 25.84
N GLU A 605 16.25 -17.67 25.33
CA GLU A 605 16.65 -18.11 23.98
C GLU A 605 15.98 -17.31 22.87
N GLU A 606 14.69 -17.01 23.00
CA GLU A 606 13.96 -16.16 22.04
C GLU A 606 14.55 -14.75 22.02
N GLN A 607 14.77 -14.17 23.20
CA GLN A 607 15.38 -12.85 23.32
C GLN A 607 16.78 -12.85 22.70
N SER A 608 17.61 -13.85 22.99
CA SER A 608 18.94 -14.00 22.37
C SER A 608 18.86 -14.10 20.86
N ALA A 609 17.96 -14.91 20.31
CA ALA A 609 17.82 -15.08 18.86
C ALA A 609 17.39 -13.77 18.16
N ILE A 610 16.41 -13.06 18.73
CA ILE A 610 15.92 -11.79 18.17
C ILE A 610 17.00 -10.70 18.28
N ARG A 611 17.65 -10.55 19.45
CA ARG A 611 18.74 -9.57 19.67
C ARG A 611 19.90 -9.82 18.69
N ALA A 612 20.34 -11.08 18.56
CA ALA A 612 21.42 -11.44 17.64
C ALA A 612 21.09 -11.08 16.19
N MET A 613 19.86 -11.31 15.73
CA MET A 613 19.45 -10.93 14.38
C MET A 613 19.36 -9.42 14.18
N MET A 614 18.95 -8.66 15.20
CA MET A 614 18.99 -7.19 15.16
C MET A 614 20.41 -6.65 15.05
N ASP A 615 21.35 -7.21 15.81
CA ASP A 615 22.76 -6.80 15.77
C ASP A 615 23.44 -7.20 14.45
N MET A 616 23.03 -8.31 13.83
CA MET A 616 23.53 -8.77 12.54
C MET A 616 22.98 -7.99 11.35
N VAL A 617 21.72 -7.57 11.40
CA VAL A 617 21.03 -6.87 10.30
C VAL A 617 20.45 -5.56 10.81
N PRO A 618 21.32 -4.60 11.21
CA PRO A 618 20.88 -3.32 11.71
C PRO A 618 20.29 -2.50 10.57
N ARG A 619 19.08 -1.99 10.77
CA ARG A 619 18.30 -1.28 9.76
C ARG A 619 17.82 0.06 10.31
N ARG A 620 17.60 1.03 9.43
CA ARG A 620 17.19 2.39 9.80
C ARG A 620 16.13 2.93 8.85
N VAL A 621 15.41 3.94 9.31
CA VAL A 621 14.44 4.71 8.53
C VAL A 621 14.44 6.16 9.01
N PHE A 622 14.13 7.08 8.11
CA PHE A 622 13.83 8.46 8.46
C PHE A 622 12.32 8.65 8.53
N VAL A 623 11.83 9.09 9.69
CA VAL A 623 10.42 9.36 9.93
C VAL A 623 10.31 10.78 10.45
N ARG A 624 9.70 11.68 9.67
CA ARG A 624 9.50 13.10 10.02
C ARG A 624 10.81 13.79 10.41
N GLY A 625 11.81 13.70 9.54
CA GLY A 625 13.16 14.22 9.76
C GLY A 625 13.95 13.57 10.92
N LYS A 626 13.43 12.53 11.58
CA LYS A 626 14.13 11.80 12.64
C LYS A 626 14.64 10.45 12.15
N ARG A 627 15.92 10.20 12.37
CA ARG A 627 16.52 8.89 12.12
C ARG A 627 16.16 7.93 13.25
N LEU A 628 15.51 6.82 12.90
CA LEU A 628 15.08 5.77 13.83
C LEU A 628 15.64 4.41 13.40
N PRO A 629 15.97 3.52 14.34
CA PRO A 629 16.26 2.13 13.99
C PRO A 629 14.97 1.41 13.59
N LEU A 630 15.04 0.51 12.61
CA LEU A 630 13.97 -0.43 12.30
C LEU A 630 14.12 -1.68 13.17
N THR A 631 13.41 -1.69 14.29
CA THR A 631 13.37 -2.80 15.24
C THR A 631 12.13 -3.67 15.02
N PRO A 632 12.15 -4.95 15.45
CA PRO A 632 10.94 -5.76 15.51
C PRO A 632 9.89 -5.12 16.43
N LEU A 633 8.62 -5.39 16.13
CA LEU A 633 7.55 -5.26 17.11
C LEU A 633 7.47 -6.57 17.91
N THR A 634 7.53 -6.50 19.22
CA THR A 634 7.43 -7.66 20.11
C THR A 634 6.21 -7.51 21.01
N LEU A 635 5.34 -8.52 21.04
CA LEU A 635 4.12 -8.51 21.84
C LEU A 635 4.02 -9.76 22.72
N THR A 636 3.77 -9.56 24.00
CA THR A 636 3.51 -10.65 24.96
C THR A 636 2.01 -10.89 25.15
N ARG A 637 1.66 -11.86 26.00
CA ARG A 637 0.27 -12.11 26.39
C ARG A 637 -0.39 -10.87 26.95
N ARG A 638 0.31 -10.14 27.82
CA ARG A 638 -0.20 -8.93 28.45
C ARG A 638 -0.54 -7.91 27.37
N ASP A 639 0.39 -7.63 26.47
CA ASP A 639 0.25 -6.63 25.40
C ASP A 639 -0.98 -6.90 24.51
N MET A 640 -1.24 -8.18 24.21
CA MET A 640 -2.40 -8.62 23.42
C MET A 640 -3.70 -8.77 24.22
N SER A 641 -3.66 -8.59 25.54
CA SER A 641 -4.81 -8.80 26.43
C SER A 641 -5.40 -7.53 27.02
N LEU A 642 -4.79 -6.37 26.78
CA LEU A 642 -5.25 -5.12 27.36
C LEU A 642 -6.40 -4.49 26.55
N PRO A 643 -7.38 -3.86 27.20
CA PRO A 643 -8.33 -2.98 26.53
C PRO A 643 -7.64 -1.88 25.77
N PHE A 644 -8.21 -1.45 24.63
CA PHE A 644 -7.61 -0.39 23.82
C PHE A 644 -7.27 0.82 24.69
N LEU A 645 -8.18 1.39 25.49
CA LEU A 645 -7.86 2.61 26.24
C LEU A 645 -6.96 2.43 27.49
N HIS A 646 -6.47 1.22 27.77
CA HIS A 646 -5.59 0.96 28.90
C HIS A 646 -4.24 1.67 28.76
N ASP A 647 -3.69 2.19 29.87
CA ASP A 647 -2.46 3.00 29.87
C ASP A 647 -1.23 2.20 29.41
N ASP A 648 -1.18 0.90 29.73
CA ASP A 648 -0.13 0.00 29.26
C ASP A 648 -0.34 -0.56 27.85
N HIS A 649 -1.43 -0.24 27.14
CA HIS A 649 -1.64 -0.81 25.81
C HIS A 649 -0.57 -0.31 24.81
N PRO A 650 -0.08 -1.15 23.89
CA PRO A 650 0.89 -0.77 22.85
C PRO A 650 0.73 0.60 22.16
N TRP A 651 -0.49 1.07 21.90
CA TRP A 651 -0.69 2.38 21.25
C TRP A 651 -0.34 3.57 22.16
N ARG A 652 -0.26 3.36 23.49
CA ARG A 652 0.14 4.37 24.48
C ARG A 652 1.64 4.41 24.75
N TRP A 653 2.42 3.41 24.30
CA TRP A 653 3.84 3.31 24.64
C TRP A 653 4.65 4.50 24.14
N VAL A 654 4.24 5.08 23.02
CA VAL A 654 4.79 6.33 22.51
C VAL A 654 3.82 7.46 22.84
N LYS A 655 4.37 8.60 23.28
CA LYS A 655 3.55 9.80 23.50
C LYS A 655 2.82 10.17 22.20
N PRO A 656 1.48 10.33 22.22
CA PRO A 656 0.73 10.79 21.06
C PRO A 656 1.33 12.09 20.50
N GLY A 657 1.45 12.19 19.18
CA GLY A 657 2.00 13.38 18.51
C GLY A 657 3.52 13.41 18.36
N VAL A 658 4.29 12.47 18.93
CA VAL A 658 5.75 12.37 18.68
C VAL A 658 6.07 11.96 17.25
N GLY A 659 5.08 11.40 16.53
CA GLY A 659 5.10 11.22 15.09
C GLY A 659 5.97 10.07 14.58
N THR A 660 6.44 9.21 15.47
CA THR A 660 7.25 8.04 15.14
C THR A 660 6.42 6.80 14.78
N GLY A 661 5.11 6.85 15.03
CA GLY A 661 4.14 5.82 14.68
C GLY A 661 4.52 4.41 15.13
N LEU A 662 4.18 3.42 14.31
CA LEU A 662 4.47 2.01 14.55
C LEU A 662 5.96 1.70 14.74
N VAL A 663 6.86 2.43 14.06
CA VAL A 663 8.31 2.29 14.24
C VAL A 663 8.72 2.67 15.67
N GLY A 664 8.13 3.74 16.21
CA GLY A 664 8.31 4.12 17.61
C GLY A 664 7.77 3.07 18.57
N THR A 665 6.58 2.53 18.30
CA THR A 665 5.99 1.47 19.13
C THR A 665 6.83 0.20 19.11
N ALA A 666 7.38 -0.18 17.95
CA ALA A 666 8.30 -1.30 17.82
C ALA A 666 9.58 -1.08 18.66
N LEU A 667 10.14 0.12 18.64
CA LEU A 667 11.32 0.47 19.45
C LEU A 667 11.02 0.35 20.95
N GLU A 668 9.91 0.92 21.42
CA GLU A 668 9.49 0.80 22.82
C GLU A 668 9.18 -0.66 23.21
N SER A 669 8.66 -1.46 22.28
CA SER A 669 8.44 -2.89 22.51
C SER A 669 9.75 -3.62 22.81
N CYS A 670 10.83 -3.31 22.08
CA CYS A 670 12.15 -3.90 22.33
C CYS A 670 12.73 -3.47 23.67
N LYS A 671 12.47 -2.24 24.13
CA LYS A 671 12.90 -1.80 25.47
C LYS A 671 12.21 -2.63 26.56
N LYS A 672 10.90 -2.83 26.41
CA LYS A 672 10.09 -3.58 27.38
C LYS A 672 10.39 -5.07 27.38
N ASN A 673 10.39 -5.69 26.21
CA ASN A 673 10.35 -7.16 26.07
C ASN A 673 11.71 -7.77 25.73
N LEU A 674 12.64 -6.98 25.19
CA LEU A 674 13.99 -7.43 24.83
C LEU A 674 15.09 -6.69 25.61
N GLY A 675 14.76 -5.89 26.62
CA GLY A 675 15.76 -5.17 27.42
C GLY A 675 16.67 -4.22 26.62
N LEU A 676 16.17 -3.62 25.54
CA LEU A 676 16.92 -2.58 24.83
C LEU A 676 17.09 -1.36 25.75
N GLU A 677 18.33 -0.98 26.04
CA GLU A 677 18.62 0.19 26.87
C GLU A 677 18.80 1.45 26.01
N ASP A 678 19.51 1.32 24.88
CA ASP A 678 19.90 2.46 24.06
C ASP A 678 20.26 2.07 22.63
N VAL A 679 20.22 3.06 21.74
CA VAL A 679 20.55 2.93 20.32
C VAL A 679 21.68 3.89 20.04
N ILE A 680 22.87 3.35 19.88
CA ILE A 680 24.09 4.11 19.63
C ILE A 680 24.25 4.27 18.12
N TRP A 681 24.31 5.51 17.68
CA TRP A 681 24.65 5.85 16.31
C TRP A 681 26.13 6.23 16.24
N GLN A 682 26.91 5.51 15.43
CA GLN A 682 28.35 5.79 15.27
C GLN A 682 28.59 6.65 14.02
N GLY A 683 29.42 7.70 14.12
CA GLY A 683 29.85 8.51 12.97
C GLY A 683 28.79 9.46 12.39
N THR A 684 29.22 10.31 11.46
CA THR A 684 28.44 11.48 11.04
C THR A 684 27.32 11.20 10.03
N ASP A 685 27.40 10.29 9.04
CA ASP A 685 26.28 10.17 8.08
C ASP A 685 25.86 8.75 7.61
N GLU A 686 26.70 7.71 7.68
CA GLU A 686 26.37 6.42 7.02
C GLU A 686 26.17 5.18 7.90
N GLN A 687 26.44 5.22 9.21
CA GLN A 687 26.49 3.95 9.94
C GLN A 687 25.13 3.43 10.41
N SER A 688 25.07 2.10 10.46
CA SER A 688 23.97 1.32 11.00
C SER A 688 23.82 1.48 12.52
N PRO A 689 22.60 1.42 13.08
CA PRO A 689 22.41 1.51 14.52
C PRO A 689 23.11 0.35 15.25
N ARG A 690 23.73 0.63 16.40
CA ARG A 690 24.16 -0.39 17.35
C ARG A 690 23.23 -0.41 18.54
N PHE A 691 22.84 -1.60 18.98
CA PHE A 691 21.92 -1.78 20.08
C PHE A 691 22.70 -2.09 21.37
N ARG A 692 22.39 -1.36 22.45
CA ARG A 692 22.89 -1.67 23.79
C ARG A 692 21.79 -2.40 24.54
N TRP A 693 22.09 -3.61 24.99
CA TRP A 693 21.14 -4.49 25.66
C TRP A 693 21.46 -4.60 27.14
N ALA A 694 20.42 -4.59 27.98
CA ALA A 694 20.52 -5.03 29.35
C ALA A 694 20.92 -6.52 29.41
N PRO A 695 21.67 -6.95 30.44
CA PRO A 695 21.94 -8.37 30.65
C PRO A 695 20.63 -9.16 30.64
N LEU A 696 20.63 -10.30 29.94
CA LEU A 696 19.50 -11.24 30.08
C LEU A 696 19.44 -11.68 31.54
N PRO A 697 18.23 -11.84 32.12
CA PRO A 697 18.11 -12.46 33.43
C PRO A 697 18.84 -13.80 33.38
N GLU A 698 19.81 -14.02 34.25
CA GLU A 698 20.35 -15.37 34.46
C GLU A 698 19.14 -16.24 34.78
N ASP A 699 18.97 -17.34 34.04
CA ASP A 699 17.84 -18.24 34.19
C ASP A 699 17.66 -18.49 35.69
N ARG A 700 16.55 -17.98 36.26
CA ARG A 700 16.16 -18.35 37.63
C ARG A 700 15.75 -19.82 37.54
N ALA A 701 16.76 -20.68 37.67
CA ALA A 701 16.66 -22.13 37.61
C ALA A 701 15.63 -22.68 38.60
#